data_AF-A0AAD7HF50-F1
#
_entry.id   AF-A0AAD7HF50-F1
#
_cell.length_a   1.000
_cell.length_b   1.000
_cell.length_c   1.000
_cell.angle_alpha   90.00
_cell.angle_beta   90.00
_cell.angle_gamma   90.00
#
_symmetry.space_group_name_H-M   'P 1'
#
loop_
_entity.id
_entity.type
_entity.pdbx_description
1 polymer ?
#
loop_
_entity_poly.entity_id
_entity_poly.type
_entity_poly.pdbx_seq_one_letter_code
_entity_poly.pdbx_strand_id
1 'polypeptide(L)'
;MSSSSFPRFLGCGGCSELAETAAGQNAGRRWPRRWEGGGEVEGSLQETFKNHKASGAFGTFGDGRLEVLCDAQCDTSFRPFFLVPRPCTTSFLATFALTMSENLPDEIISEILSPTLKHFIRITFRLFSSSSSSTLLVCKSWLRVATPLLYSFVIIRSKAQANALQLTLQTNPQLGNFVKHLRVENGYGMTMHHILAQTPNIVHIVLSLRIQDSSAGLVKGLPLINPTTLSIIDETEFFLKNQAVMKVVATIESCTKKWKNLTNVHFPYTGPLGIRGSLCIALCACPTVQVVSWPIYNRYVAPSIVQLSQYPNLKVVKIRVKPESKPTHRRFLLPESPTPEVKDPRLCTLILWEDTPCSMTSIDAADLDTFKVVPRDPSFRPLVSSPQKTVDRIWSRVLFFAMLSLEQHPQDVPPTELMDEKINGARLRFLLVSRLFCRLALPHLYRYPILPTEAILGAFTSSLVQYPTLGDHIRDLDIRIEENARYSHNAPSGTESLARILLKTPNLTRLIGTIPRRNLWDGTEPISIGWAELSSLANRAGRTLHEFTGFTISSARTEPTLLSPVVFNDFHALRSFTWKTRYSGNLLNFKAVDQRSAGAFPALEFLDIQSPEALTVFAQMRLPSLRRLALNNDGDWDGKIMRAHGSKIEFLQVCRMTIDGQSIFKLCPNMTTLCWQPETVYKQIPDFGCGALEKDFEHKSLTKIILDRDYPIMNKRDEENWHALFSAIDVPCLPALREVCVPWCTWPTVERDIKKSLWVNWAEVLLERGIKMTDRAGKEWAPRLKTSRR
;
A
#
# COMPACT_ATOMS: atom_id res chain seq x y z
N MET A 1 57.89 9.92 -15.69
CA MET A 1 58.86 11.04 -15.82
C MET A 1 58.20 12.30 -15.28
N SER A 2 58.75 12.82 -14.18
CA SER A 2 58.75 14.22 -13.65
C SER A 2 57.64 15.18 -14.12
N SER A 3 56.70 15.56 -13.24
CA SER A 3 56.66 16.83 -12.44
C SER A 3 56.46 18.10 -13.28
N SER A 4 55.49 18.99 -13.03
CA SER A 4 55.44 19.84 -11.82
C SER A 4 54.33 20.91 -11.88
N SER A 5 53.80 21.27 -10.69
CA SER A 5 53.40 22.61 -10.17
C SER A 5 52.38 23.57 -10.86
N PHE A 6 51.28 23.80 -10.11
CA PHE A 6 50.53 25.05 -9.71
C PHE A 6 51.32 26.42 -9.77
N PRO A 7 50.78 27.65 -9.41
CA PRO A 7 49.41 28.18 -9.16
C PRO A 7 49.11 29.69 -9.53
N ARG A 8 47.90 30.17 -9.10
CA ARG A 8 47.47 31.55 -8.65
C ARG A 8 46.73 32.41 -9.70
N PHE A 9 45.78 33.33 -9.40
CA PHE A 9 45.49 34.21 -8.25
C PHE A 9 43.97 34.57 -8.20
N LEU A 10 43.43 34.83 -7.00
CA LEU A 10 42.18 35.59 -6.77
C LEU A 10 42.54 36.88 -6.04
N GLY A 11 42.02 38.01 -6.51
CA GLY A 11 42.18 39.34 -5.92
C GLY A 11 40.87 39.89 -5.35
N CYS A 12 40.98 40.58 -4.22
CA CYS A 12 39.93 41.29 -3.47
C CYS A 12 39.57 42.67 -4.05
N GLY A 13 38.41 43.18 -3.59
CA GLY A 13 38.02 44.61 -3.56
C GLY A 13 36.60 44.80 -4.13
N GLY A 14 35.66 45.56 -3.55
CA GLY A 14 35.62 46.48 -2.42
C GLY A 14 34.22 47.16 -2.37
N CYS A 15 33.90 47.81 -1.25
CA CYS A 15 32.60 48.39 -0.84
C CYS A 15 32.11 49.64 -1.60
N SER A 16 30.80 49.92 -1.51
CA SER A 16 30.14 51.23 -1.21
C SER A 16 28.60 51.01 -1.21
N GLU A 17 27.90 51.18 -0.08
CA GLU A 17 27.25 52.39 0.47
C GLU A 17 25.91 52.79 -0.18
N LEU A 18 24.82 52.75 0.60
CA LEU A 18 23.77 53.78 0.71
C LEU A 18 22.81 53.44 1.87
N ALA A 19 22.71 54.34 2.84
CA ALA A 19 21.75 54.37 3.96
C ALA A 19 20.70 55.47 3.71
N GLU A 20 19.43 55.27 4.06
CA GLU A 20 18.65 55.89 5.16
C GLU A 20 17.23 56.14 4.56
N THR A 21 16.07 56.23 5.22
CA THR A 21 15.57 56.24 6.60
C THR A 21 14.04 56.06 6.48
N ALA A 22 13.37 55.47 7.48
CA ALA A 22 12.10 55.98 8.06
C ALA A 22 11.50 54.99 9.07
N ALA A 23 11.43 55.45 10.32
CA ALA A 23 10.77 54.82 11.45
C ALA A 23 9.24 55.05 11.44
N GLY A 24 8.48 54.16 12.09
CA GLY A 24 7.04 54.38 12.25
C GLY A 24 6.26 53.31 13.03
N GLN A 25 6.31 53.40 14.35
CA GLN A 25 5.21 53.17 15.31
C GLN A 25 4.65 51.75 15.56
N ASN A 26 5.04 51.24 16.74
CA ASN A 26 4.28 50.34 17.60
C ASN A 26 3.02 51.06 18.14
N ALA A 27 1.84 50.43 18.01
CA ALA A 27 0.68 50.69 18.85
C ALA A 27 -0.10 49.38 19.06
N GLY A 28 -0.29 49.02 20.33
CA GLY A 28 -0.75 47.71 20.76
C GLY A 28 -2.22 47.40 20.49
N ARG A 29 -2.56 46.12 20.65
CA ARG A 29 -3.94 45.70 20.92
C ARG A 29 -3.97 44.69 22.07
N ARG A 30 -4.63 45.17 23.12
CA ARG A 30 -5.08 44.44 24.31
C ARG A 30 -6.00 43.30 23.90
N TRP A 31 -5.85 42.17 24.60
CA TRP A 31 -6.86 41.15 24.76
C TRP A 31 -8.00 41.68 25.64
N PRO A 32 -9.29 41.38 25.34
CA PRO A 32 -10.30 41.34 26.37
C PRO A 32 -10.56 39.91 26.82
N ARG A 33 -10.58 39.76 28.14
CA ARG A 33 -11.09 38.63 28.89
C ARG A 33 -12.61 38.50 28.71
N ARG A 34 -13.07 37.25 28.75
CA ARG A 34 -14.16 36.71 29.59
C ARG A 34 -15.44 37.56 29.70
N TRP A 35 -16.52 37.07 29.09
CA TRP A 35 -17.89 37.30 29.54
C TRP A 35 -18.56 35.95 29.80
N GLU A 36 -18.97 35.76 31.05
CA GLU A 36 -20.02 34.85 31.49
C GLU A 36 -21.37 35.53 31.18
N GLY A 37 -22.37 34.75 30.80
CA GLY A 37 -23.72 35.26 30.60
C GLY A 37 -24.63 34.18 30.03
N GLY A 38 -25.39 33.54 30.92
CA GLY A 38 -26.46 32.63 30.56
C GLY A 38 -27.60 33.35 29.82
N GLY A 39 -28.39 32.55 29.10
CA GLY A 39 -29.58 32.99 28.42
C GLY A 39 -30.31 31.78 27.87
N GLU A 40 -31.21 31.23 28.68
CA GLU A 40 -32.32 30.39 28.24
C GLU A 40 -33.10 31.12 27.14
N VAL A 41 -33.37 30.44 26.04
CA VAL A 41 -34.51 30.75 25.17
C VAL A 41 -35.13 29.42 24.75
N GLU A 42 -36.17 29.03 25.47
CA GLU A 42 -37.26 28.21 24.94
C GLU A 42 -37.89 28.96 23.77
N GLY A 43 -38.07 28.27 22.65
CA GLY A 43 -38.68 28.84 21.45
C GLY A 43 -39.24 27.73 20.57
N SER A 44 -40.54 27.54 20.72
CA SER A 44 -41.42 26.61 20.03
C SER A 44 -41.23 26.51 18.51
N LEU A 45 -41.34 25.31 17.96
CA LEU A 45 -41.98 25.07 16.66
C LEU A 45 -42.72 23.73 16.73
N GLN A 46 -44.04 23.84 16.95
CA GLN A 46 -45.05 22.81 16.75
C GLN A 46 -45.61 22.93 15.32
N GLU A 47 -46.15 21.81 14.83
CA GLU A 47 -46.99 21.60 13.63
C GLU A 47 -46.27 21.67 12.27
N THR A 48 -46.20 20.61 11.46
CA THR A 48 -47.28 19.78 10.86
C THR A 48 -46.62 18.51 10.28
N PHE A 49 -47.09 17.29 10.50
CA PHE A 49 -48.09 16.63 9.65
C PHE A 49 -48.62 15.38 10.37
N LYS A 50 -49.95 15.30 10.50
CA LYS A 50 -50.70 14.11 10.88
C LYS A 50 -51.00 13.26 9.64
N ASN A 51 -51.29 11.98 9.93
CA ASN A 51 -52.08 11.01 9.16
C ASN A 51 -51.31 10.03 8.25
N HIS A 52 -51.04 8.83 8.77
CA HIS A 52 -51.80 7.64 8.34
C HIS A 52 -51.80 6.57 9.44
N LYS A 53 -53.01 6.28 9.94
CA LYS A 53 -53.34 5.05 10.67
C LYS A 53 -53.53 3.94 9.64
N ALA A 54 -52.89 2.79 9.83
CA ALA A 54 -53.43 1.52 9.37
C ALA A 54 -53.04 0.42 10.37
N SER A 55 -54.08 -0.07 11.03
CA SER A 55 -54.14 -1.28 11.83
C SER A 55 -53.81 -2.53 11.01
N GLY A 56 -53.12 -3.50 11.61
CA GLY A 56 -52.97 -4.84 11.05
C GLY A 56 -52.37 -5.80 12.08
N ALA A 57 -53.23 -6.66 12.64
CA ALA A 57 -52.93 -7.62 13.68
C ALA A 57 -52.19 -8.87 13.17
N PHE A 58 -51.45 -9.47 14.10
CA PHE A 58 -51.09 -10.88 14.29
C PHE A 58 -51.09 -11.86 13.09
N GLY A 59 -49.93 -12.50 12.90
CA GLY A 59 -49.78 -13.78 12.21
C GLY A 59 -48.58 -14.54 12.75
N THR A 60 -48.85 -15.57 13.54
CA THR A 60 -47.92 -16.59 14.06
C THR A 60 -47.25 -17.36 12.91
N PHE A 61 -45.92 -17.49 12.93
CA PHE A 61 -45.20 -18.41 12.04
C PHE A 61 -45.13 -19.80 12.67
N GLY A 62 -45.88 -20.72 12.08
CA GLY A 62 -45.78 -22.15 12.28
C GLY A 62 -44.69 -22.77 11.41
N ASP A 63 -44.15 -23.84 11.97
CA ASP A 63 -43.18 -24.80 11.43
C ASP A 63 -43.56 -25.29 10.01
N GLY A 64 -42.57 -25.33 9.10
CA GLY A 64 -42.80 -25.74 7.71
C GLY A 64 -41.52 -26.20 7.04
N ARG A 65 -41.31 -27.52 7.05
CA ARG A 65 -40.31 -28.26 6.26
C ARG A 65 -40.38 -27.86 4.78
N LEU A 66 -39.22 -27.56 4.18
CA LEU A 66 -39.06 -27.38 2.74
C LEU A 66 -38.44 -28.65 2.15
N GLU A 67 -39.30 -29.46 1.54
CA GLU A 67 -38.91 -30.49 0.57
C GLU A 67 -38.57 -29.86 -0.78
N VAL A 68 -37.64 -30.53 -1.44
CA VAL A 68 -37.07 -30.24 -2.75
C VAL A 68 -38.09 -30.51 -3.85
N LEU A 69 -38.31 -29.55 -4.74
CA LEU A 69 -38.83 -29.82 -6.08
C LEU A 69 -38.13 -28.90 -7.09
N CYS A 70 -37.32 -29.54 -7.93
CA CYS A 70 -36.86 -29.00 -9.20
C CYS A 70 -38.05 -28.86 -10.14
N ASP A 71 -38.17 -27.74 -10.83
CA ASP A 71 -38.60 -27.80 -12.22
C ASP A 71 -38.07 -26.64 -13.05
N ALA A 72 -37.63 -27.00 -14.24
CA ALA A 72 -37.07 -26.16 -15.25
C ALA A 72 -38.18 -25.61 -16.15
N GLN A 73 -38.12 -24.34 -16.53
CA GLN A 73 -38.72 -23.89 -17.78
C GLN A 73 -37.90 -22.76 -18.39
N CYS A 74 -37.39 -23.05 -19.59
CA CYS A 74 -36.76 -22.12 -20.50
C CYS A 74 -37.79 -21.08 -20.97
N ASP A 75 -37.38 -19.82 -21.05
CA ASP A 75 -37.87 -18.97 -22.12
C ASP A 75 -36.76 -18.06 -22.67
N THR A 76 -36.74 -17.96 -23.98
CA THR A 76 -35.70 -17.40 -24.83
C THR A 76 -36.16 -16.06 -25.38
N SER A 77 -35.39 -14.99 -25.20
CA SER A 77 -35.48 -13.83 -26.09
C SER A 77 -34.15 -13.11 -26.26
N PHE A 78 -33.74 -13.05 -27.53
CA PHE A 78 -32.57 -12.44 -28.14
C PHE A 78 -32.36 -10.94 -27.83
N ARG A 79 -31.09 -10.52 -27.66
CA ARG A 79 -30.40 -9.50 -28.50
C ARG A 79 -28.88 -9.49 -28.25
N PRO A 80 -28.05 -9.09 -29.25
CA PRO A 80 -26.63 -9.43 -29.31
C PRO A 80 -25.72 -8.25 -28.92
N PHE A 81 -24.63 -8.52 -28.20
CA PHE A 81 -23.43 -7.67 -28.25
C PHE A 81 -22.17 -8.53 -28.15
N PHE A 82 -21.25 -8.28 -29.08
CA PHE A 82 -19.96 -8.93 -29.22
C PHE A 82 -19.10 -8.74 -27.97
N LEU A 83 -18.82 -9.84 -27.27
CA LEU A 83 -17.62 -9.97 -26.45
C LEU A 83 -16.74 -11.04 -27.08
N VAL A 84 -15.55 -10.61 -27.50
CA VAL A 84 -14.46 -11.49 -27.90
C VAL A 84 -14.17 -12.44 -26.73
N PRO A 85 -14.36 -13.76 -26.86
CA PRO A 85 -14.11 -14.67 -25.75
C PRO A 85 -12.59 -14.80 -25.54
N ARG A 86 -12.12 -14.37 -24.38
CA ARG A 86 -10.85 -14.89 -23.83
C ARG A 86 -11.06 -16.37 -23.53
N PRO A 87 -10.12 -17.27 -23.90
CA PRO A 87 -10.28 -18.69 -23.62
C PRO A 87 -10.32 -18.90 -22.10
N CYS A 88 -11.48 -19.36 -21.61
CA CYS A 88 -11.71 -19.71 -20.21
C CYS A 88 -10.90 -20.94 -19.84
N THR A 89 -9.77 -20.74 -19.15
CA THR A 89 -9.05 -21.78 -18.41
C THR A 89 -9.74 -22.19 -17.10
N THR A 90 -10.82 -21.49 -16.72
CA THR A 90 -11.57 -21.68 -15.46
C THR A 90 -12.45 -22.93 -15.44
N SER A 91 -13.04 -23.33 -16.58
CA SER A 91 -13.92 -24.52 -16.65
C SER A 91 -13.17 -25.83 -16.43
N PHE A 92 -11.93 -25.92 -16.96
CA PHE A 92 -11.10 -27.10 -16.79
C PHE A 92 -10.57 -27.23 -15.35
N LEU A 93 -10.18 -26.12 -14.70
CA LEU A 93 -9.70 -26.13 -13.32
C LEU A 93 -10.80 -26.44 -12.29
N ALA A 94 -12.04 -25.96 -12.50
CA ALA A 94 -13.15 -26.25 -11.58
C ALA A 94 -13.52 -27.75 -11.58
N THR A 95 -13.59 -28.36 -12.76
CA THR A 95 -13.93 -29.78 -12.93
C THR A 95 -12.79 -30.70 -12.45
N PHE A 96 -11.53 -30.29 -12.64
CA PHE A 96 -10.36 -31.02 -12.18
C PHE A 96 -10.13 -30.88 -10.66
N ALA A 97 -10.47 -29.72 -10.06
CA ALA A 97 -10.40 -29.52 -8.62
C ALA A 97 -11.48 -30.31 -7.86
N LEU A 98 -12.69 -30.43 -8.42
CA LEU A 98 -13.79 -31.18 -7.80
C LEU A 98 -13.50 -32.70 -7.77
N THR A 99 -12.98 -33.27 -8.85
CA THR A 99 -12.68 -34.71 -8.92
C THR A 99 -11.43 -35.13 -8.13
N MET A 100 -10.43 -34.23 -7.99
CA MET A 100 -9.29 -34.50 -7.09
C MET A 100 -9.63 -34.30 -5.61
N SER A 101 -10.55 -33.38 -5.27
CA SER A 101 -10.85 -33.06 -3.88
C SER A 101 -11.49 -34.22 -3.10
N GLU A 102 -12.25 -35.10 -3.74
CA GLU A 102 -12.90 -36.24 -3.05
C GLU A 102 -11.89 -37.33 -2.63
N ASN A 103 -10.67 -37.30 -3.20
CA ASN A 103 -9.65 -38.32 -2.97
C ASN A 103 -8.47 -37.85 -2.11
N LEU A 104 -8.45 -36.57 -1.69
CA LEU A 104 -7.39 -36.07 -0.82
C LEU A 104 -7.71 -36.40 0.65
N PRO A 105 -6.79 -37.07 1.38
CA PRO A 105 -6.92 -37.24 2.81
C PRO A 105 -7.02 -35.89 3.53
N ASP A 106 -7.79 -35.85 4.62
CA ASP A 106 -8.01 -34.64 5.42
C ASP A 106 -6.70 -34.00 5.89
N GLU A 107 -5.65 -34.78 6.11
CA GLU A 107 -4.32 -34.31 6.48
C GLU A 107 -3.67 -33.47 5.39
N ILE A 108 -3.82 -33.88 4.13
CA ILE A 108 -3.29 -33.12 2.97
C ILE A 108 -4.09 -31.85 2.76
N ILE A 109 -5.42 -31.92 2.90
CA ILE A 109 -6.27 -30.73 2.87
C ILE A 109 -5.87 -29.77 3.98
N SER A 110 -5.64 -30.27 5.20
CA SER A 110 -5.18 -29.47 6.34
C SER A 110 -3.84 -28.81 6.05
N GLU A 111 -2.88 -29.54 5.48
CA GLU A 111 -1.55 -29.02 5.14
C GLU A 111 -1.62 -27.93 4.04
N ILE A 112 -2.53 -28.08 3.08
CA ILE A 112 -2.79 -27.07 2.03
C ILE A 112 -3.46 -25.83 2.61
N LEU A 113 -4.45 -26.02 3.50
CA LEU A 113 -5.27 -24.94 4.02
C LEU A 113 -4.60 -24.17 5.16
N SER A 114 -3.78 -24.84 5.96
CA SER A 114 -3.15 -24.28 7.15
C SER A 114 -2.32 -23.03 6.84
N PRO A 115 -1.41 -22.99 5.85
CA PRO A 115 -0.69 -21.78 5.48
C PRO A 115 -1.63 -20.65 5.03
N THR A 116 -2.60 -20.97 4.17
CA THR A 116 -3.52 -19.98 3.58
C THR A 116 -4.38 -19.32 4.65
N LEU A 117 -4.98 -20.12 5.53
CA LEU A 117 -5.83 -19.64 6.62
C LEU A 117 -5.00 -18.91 7.69
N LYS A 118 -3.85 -19.45 8.12
CA LYS A 118 -2.97 -18.78 9.10
C LYS A 118 -2.44 -17.44 8.57
N HIS A 119 -2.12 -17.36 7.29
CA HIS A 119 -1.59 -16.16 6.66
C HIS A 119 -2.65 -15.05 6.58
N PHE A 120 -3.90 -15.40 6.25
CA PHE A 120 -5.04 -14.50 6.26
C PHE A 120 -5.26 -13.82 7.61
N ILE A 121 -4.93 -14.51 8.70
CA ILE A 121 -5.13 -14.05 10.07
C ILE A 121 -3.96 -13.17 10.55
N ARG A 122 -2.72 -13.48 10.16
CA ARG A 122 -1.53 -12.73 10.59
C ARG A 122 -1.45 -11.34 9.95
N ILE A 123 -1.87 -11.22 8.70
CA ILE A 123 -1.88 -9.96 7.97
C ILE A 123 -3.16 -9.21 8.32
N THR A 124 -3.05 -7.93 8.67
CA THR A 124 -4.19 -7.01 8.66
C THR A 124 -4.86 -7.13 7.29
N PHE A 125 -6.06 -7.71 7.21
CA PHE A 125 -6.93 -8.08 6.06
C PHE A 125 -6.87 -7.27 4.75
N ARG A 126 -6.13 -6.17 4.68
CA ARG A 126 -5.91 -5.31 3.52
C ARG A 126 -5.35 -6.03 2.29
N LEU A 127 -4.66 -7.18 2.43
CA LEU A 127 -3.94 -7.79 1.29
C LEU A 127 -4.67 -8.96 0.61
N PHE A 128 -5.79 -9.45 1.13
CA PHE A 128 -6.51 -10.56 0.50
C PHE A 128 -7.82 -10.10 -0.12
N SER A 129 -7.92 -10.23 -1.44
CA SER A 129 -9.14 -10.00 -2.20
C SER A 129 -10.19 -11.11 -1.99
N SER A 130 -9.80 -12.27 -1.48
CA SER A 130 -10.67 -13.42 -1.22
C SER A 130 -10.96 -13.57 0.27
N SER A 131 -12.25 -13.74 0.61
CA SER A 131 -12.67 -14.09 1.97
C SER A 131 -12.21 -15.49 2.31
N SER A 132 -11.66 -15.72 3.51
CA SER A 132 -11.33 -17.07 4.00
C SER A 132 -12.54 -18.02 4.05
N SER A 133 -13.76 -17.46 4.05
CA SER A 133 -14.99 -18.25 3.96
C SER A 133 -15.16 -18.94 2.60
N SER A 134 -14.54 -18.49 1.51
CA SER A 134 -14.64 -19.17 0.21
C SER A 134 -14.05 -20.58 0.25
N THR A 135 -13.00 -20.78 1.04
CA THR A 135 -12.39 -22.08 1.31
C THR A 135 -13.38 -23.07 1.92
N LEU A 136 -14.34 -22.60 2.72
CA LEU A 136 -15.36 -23.45 3.32
C LEU A 136 -16.41 -23.94 2.32
N LEU A 137 -16.53 -23.26 1.17
CA LEU A 137 -17.58 -23.51 0.17
C LEU A 137 -17.12 -24.46 -0.95
N VAL A 138 -15.90 -25.00 -0.86
CA VAL A 138 -15.36 -25.89 -1.90
C VAL A 138 -16.05 -27.25 -1.88
N CYS A 139 -16.02 -27.95 -0.74
CA CYS A 139 -16.70 -29.23 -0.55
C CYS A 139 -16.88 -29.55 0.95
N LYS A 140 -17.60 -30.64 1.27
CA LYS A 140 -17.84 -31.06 2.66
C LYS A 140 -16.55 -31.41 3.42
N SER A 141 -15.57 -32.04 2.77
CA SER A 141 -14.27 -32.35 3.40
C SER A 141 -13.49 -31.09 3.72
N TRP A 142 -13.46 -30.12 2.80
CA TRP A 142 -12.85 -28.81 3.05
C TRP A 142 -13.57 -28.07 4.17
N LEU A 143 -14.91 -28.03 4.20
CA LEU A 143 -15.66 -27.44 5.30
C LEU A 143 -15.29 -28.09 6.65
N ARG A 144 -15.26 -29.42 6.72
CA ARG A 144 -14.92 -30.18 7.93
C ARG A 144 -13.50 -29.88 8.43
N VAL A 145 -12.51 -29.92 7.54
CA VAL A 145 -11.09 -29.69 7.87
C VAL A 145 -10.80 -28.22 8.15
N ALA A 146 -11.39 -27.32 7.38
CA ALA A 146 -11.16 -25.89 7.50
C ALA A 146 -11.86 -25.25 8.70
N THR A 147 -12.98 -25.80 9.18
CA THR A 147 -13.73 -25.20 10.29
C THR A 147 -12.89 -25.08 11.56
N PRO A 148 -12.21 -26.13 12.07
CA PRO A 148 -11.31 -26.00 13.21
C PRO A 148 -10.16 -25.02 12.94
N LEU A 149 -9.59 -25.02 11.73
CA LEU A 149 -8.51 -24.11 11.34
C LEU A 149 -8.96 -22.65 11.32
N LEU A 150 -10.18 -22.39 10.85
CA LEU A 150 -10.76 -21.05 10.81
C LEU A 150 -11.06 -20.51 12.21
N TYR A 151 -11.67 -21.33 13.08
CA TYR A 151 -11.93 -20.94 14.46
C TYR A 151 -10.68 -20.90 15.33
N SER A 152 -9.58 -21.52 14.90
CA SER A 152 -8.31 -21.49 15.66
C SER A 152 -7.78 -20.08 15.88
N PHE A 153 -8.12 -19.12 15.01
CA PHE A 153 -7.88 -17.71 15.26
C PHE A 153 -9.12 -16.86 15.01
N VAL A 154 -9.54 -16.15 16.05
CA VAL A 154 -10.70 -15.27 16.04
C VAL A 154 -10.23 -13.82 16.21
N ILE A 155 -10.74 -12.92 15.36
CA ILE A 155 -10.46 -11.49 15.44
C ILE A 155 -11.78 -10.73 15.58
N ILE A 156 -11.93 -9.98 16.67
CA ILE A 156 -13.14 -9.22 16.99
C ILE A 156 -12.85 -7.72 16.87
N ARG A 157 -13.41 -7.09 15.84
CA ARG A 157 -13.23 -5.66 15.50
C ARG A 157 -14.49 -4.81 15.69
N SER A 158 -15.63 -5.43 16.02
CA SER A 158 -16.88 -4.73 16.23
C SER A 158 -17.79 -5.43 17.23
N LYS A 159 -18.72 -4.67 17.81
CA LYS A 159 -19.76 -5.19 18.70
C LYS A 159 -20.67 -6.22 18.02
N ALA A 160 -20.97 -6.04 16.73
CA ALA A 160 -21.76 -6.98 15.94
C ALA A 160 -21.04 -8.34 15.81
N GLN A 161 -19.73 -8.34 15.49
CA GLN A 161 -18.93 -9.56 15.46
C GLN A 161 -18.86 -10.24 16.82
N ALA A 162 -18.71 -9.48 17.91
CA ALA A 162 -18.73 -10.01 19.26
C ALA A 162 -20.07 -10.71 19.56
N ASN A 163 -21.19 -10.04 19.29
CA ASN A 163 -22.53 -10.60 19.53
C ASN A 163 -22.80 -11.83 18.66
N ALA A 164 -22.42 -11.80 17.38
CA ALA A 164 -22.56 -12.94 16.48
C ALA A 164 -21.74 -14.13 16.96
N LEU A 165 -20.49 -13.90 17.38
CA LEU A 165 -19.64 -14.96 17.93
C LEU A 165 -20.23 -15.52 19.23
N GLN A 166 -20.70 -14.67 20.14
CA GLN A 166 -21.37 -15.11 21.37
C GLN A 166 -22.56 -16.03 21.03
N LEU A 167 -23.44 -15.61 20.11
CA LEU A 167 -24.60 -16.40 19.72
C LEU A 167 -24.19 -17.74 19.09
N THR A 168 -23.17 -17.72 18.22
CA THR A 168 -22.61 -18.93 17.62
C THR A 168 -22.05 -19.89 18.66
N LEU A 169 -21.32 -19.38 19.67
CA LEU A 169 -20.75 -20.19 20.75
C LEU A 169 -21.82 -20.69 21.74
N GLN A 170 -22.90 -19.93 21.94
CA GLN A 170 -24.07 -20.40 22.70
C GLN A 170 -24.79 -21.53 21.99
N THR A 171 -24.94 -21.43 20.67
CA THR A 171 -25.62 -22.44 19.85
C THR A 171 -24.74 -23.67 19.62
N ASN A 172 -23.42 -23.48 19.47
CA ASN A 172 -22.44 -24.53 19.19
C ASN A 172 -21.22 -24.42 20.12
N PRO A 173 -21.34 -24.80 21.41
CA PRO A 173 -20.27 -24.64 22.40
C PRO A 173 -18.94 -25.31 22.00
N GLN A 174 -19.01 -26.42 21.26
CA GLN A 174 -17.84 -27.15 20.75
C GLN A 174 -16.90 -26.30 19.88
N LEU A 175 -17.41 -25.28 19.18
CA LEU A 175 -16.57 -24.37 18.38
C LEU A 175 -15.63 -23.53 19.26
N GLY A 176 -16.03 -23.27 20.51
CA GLY A 176 -15.20 -22.56 21.49
C GLY A 176 -13.92 -23.30 21.84
N ASN A 177 -13.92 -24.63 21.74
CA ASN A 177 -12.74 -25.46 22.01
C ASN A 177 -11.65 -25.32 20.94
N PHE A 178 -12.04 -24.94 19.73
CA PHE A 178 -11.12 -24.71 18.62
C PHE A 178 -10.42 -23.36 18.72
N VAL A 179 -10.99 -22.37 19.43
CA VAL A 179 -10.38 -21.03 19.57
C VAL A 179 -9.09 -21.11 20.38
N LYS A 180 -7.95 -20.94 19.69
CA LYS A 180 -6.61 -20.91 20.30
C LYS A 180 -6.03 -19.51 20.36
N HIS A 181 -6.33 -18.69 19.37
CA HIS A 181 -5.85 -17.31 19.27
C HIS A 181 -7.04 -16.36 19.23
N LEU A 182 -7.08 -15.39 20.14
CA LEU A 182 -8.14 -14.39 20.19
C LEU A 182 -7.54 -12.99 20.15
N ARG A 183 -7.88 -12.22 19.10
CA ARG A 183 -7.56 -10.78 19.00
C ARG A 183 -8.80 -9.94 19.24
N VAL A 184 -8.70 -9.00 20.17
CA VAL A 184 -9.80 -8.11 20.56
C VAL A 184 -9.37 -6.67 20.37
N GLU A 185 -10.07 -5.94 19.50
CA GLU A 185 -9.72 -4.54 19.18
C GLU A 185 -10.43 -3.47 20.05
N ASN A 186 -11.37 -3.86 20.93
CA ASN A 186 -12.13 -2.94 21.82
C ASN A 186 -12.72 -3.70 23.04
N GLY A 187 -13.54 -3.05 23.89
CA GLY A 187 -14.10 -3.64 25.12
C GLY A 187 -15.36 -4.51 24.93
N TYR A 188 -16.23 -4.17 23.97
CA TYR A 188 -17.52 -4.80 23.62
C TYR A 188 -18.45 -5.20 24.79
N GLY A 189 -18.29 -4.64 25.99
CA GLY A 189 -19.19 -4.87 27.13
C GLY A 189 -19.22 -6.32 27.61
N MET A 190 -20.35 -6.75 28.16
CA MET A 190 -20.54 -8.09 28.76
C MET A 190 -20.45 -9.24 27.75
N THR A 191 -20.65 -8.99 26.46
CA THR A 191 -20.47 -9.98 25.38
C THR A 191 -19.10 -10.65 25.45
N MET A 192 -18.04 -9.90 25.77
CA MET A 192 -16.68 -10.45 25.91
C MET A 192 -16.55 -11.43 27.07
N HIS A 193 -17.31 -11.25 28.16
CA HIS A 193 -17.28 -12.19 29.28
C HIS A 193 -17.82 -13.56 28.85
N HIS A 194 -18.94 -13.58 28.10
CA HIS A 194 -19.52 -14.83 27.61
C HIS A 194 -18.60 -15.54 26.61
N ILE A 195 -17.98 -14.80 25.67
CA ILE A 195 -17.03 -15.36 24.72
C ILE A 195 -15.85 -16.00 25.45
N LEU A 196 -15.24 -15.27 26.40
CA LEU A 196 -14.08 -15.77 27.16
C LEU A 196 -14.45 -16.97 28.04
N ALA A 197 -15.66 -17.01 28.60
CA ALA A 197 -16.16 -18.16 29.35
C ALA A 197 -16.34 -19.41 28.47
N GLN A 198 -16.65 -19.24 27.18
CA GLN A 198 -16.88 -20.33 26.22
C GLN A 198 -15.63 -20.71 25.41
N THR A 199 -14.48 -20.06 25.65
CA THR A 199 -13.23 -20.29 24.91
C THR A 199 -12.08 -20.65 25.85
N PRO A 200 -12.18 -21.77 26.59
CA PRO A 200 -11.21 -22.11 27.64
C PRO A 200 -9.79 -22.41 27.11
N ASN A 201 -9.67 -22.71 25.81
CA ASN A 201 -8.44 -23.15 25.17
C ASN A 201 -7.61 -22.02 24.52
N ILE A 202 -7.85 -20.76 24.89
CA ILE A 202 -7.07 -19.63 24.38
C ILE A 202 -5.62 -19.77 24.85
N VAL A 203 -4.72 -20.00 23.91
CA VAL A 203 -3.26 -20.05 24.09
C VAL A 203 -2.65 -18.67 23.87
N HIS A 204 -3.21 -17.88 22.96
CA HIS A 204 -2.70 -16.55 22.63
C HIS A 204 -3.82 -15.52 22.64
N ILE A 205 -3.68 -14.49 23.47
CA ILE A 205 -4.59 -13.35 23.47
C ILE A 205 -3.88 -12.08 23.02
N VAL A 206 -4.49 -11.37 22.08
CA VAL A 206 -4.04 -10.06 21.58
C VAL A 206 -5.06 -9.02 21.97
N LEU A 207 -4.66 -8.04 22.78
CA LEU A 207 -5.54 -6.97 23.27
C LEU A 207 -5.10 -5.64 22.68
N SER A 208 -6.01 -4.96 21.98
CA SER A 208 -5.85 -3.53 21.69
C SER A 208 -6.36 -2.71 22.87
N LEU A 209 -5.51 -1.83 23.38
CA LEU A 209 -5.87 -0.88 24.43
C LEU A 209 -6.64 0.34 23.91
N ARG A 210 -7.10 0.31 22.65
CA ARG A 210 -8.04 1.27 22.08
C ARG A 210 -9.47 1.02 22.56
N ILE A 211 -9.66 0.91 23.88
CA ILE A 211 -10.95 0.61 24.48
C ILE A 211 -11.78 1.89 24.53
N GLN A 212 -12.84 1.92 23.74
CA GLN A 212 -13.80 3.01 23.70
C GLN A 212 -15.16 2.60 24.27
N ASP A 213 -15.48 1.31 24.21
CA ASP A 213 -16.69 0.72 24.79
C ASP A 213 -16.50 0.38 26.28
N SER A 214 -17.56 -0.12 26.90
CA SER A 214 -17.48 -0.70 28.24
C SER A 214 -16.45 -1.84 28.28
N SER A 215 -15.49 -1.73 29.20
CA SER A 215 -14.51 -2.79 29.48
C SER A 215 -15.02 -3.89 30.42
N ALA A 216 -16.27 -3.80 30.89
CA ALA A 216 -16.78 -4.65 31.96
C ALA A 216 -16.66 -6.16 31.66
N GLY A 217 -16.90 -6.60 30.43
CA GLY A 217 -16.76 -8.02 30.08
C GLY A 217 -15.33 -8.48 29.93
N LEU A 218 -14.39 -7.63 29.50
CA LEU A 218 -12.96 -7.93 29.56
C LEU A 218 -12.50 -8.06 31.01
N VAL A 219 -12.88 -7.12 31.88
CA VAL A 219 -12.54 -7.11 33.31
C VAL A 219 -13.01 -8.40 33.99
N LYS A 220 -14.23 -8.87 33.68
CA LYS A 220 -14.78 -10.11 34.24
C LYS A 220 -14.33 -11.39 33.54
N GLY A 221 -13.99 -11.31 32.25
CA GLY A 221 -13.69 -12.48 31.42
C GLY A 221 -12.21 -12.88 31.41
N LEU A 222 -11.27 -11.94 31.49
CA LEU A 222 -9.83 -12.23 31.50
C LEU A 222 -9.39 -13.20 32.62
N PRO A 223 -9.98 -13.15 33.84
CA PRO A 223 -9.69 -14.14 34.88
C PRO A 223 -10.11 -15.58 34.55
N LEU A 224 -10.95 -15.80 33.53
CA LEU A 224 -11.47 -17.12 33.16
C LEU A 224 -10.54 -17.91 32.22
N ILE A 225 -9.53 -17.25 31.65
CA ILE A 225 -8.58 -17.86 30.72
C ILE A 225 -7.19 -18.00 31.36
N ASN A 226 -6.31 -18.80 30.74
CA ASN A 226 -4.92 -18.98 31.18
C ASN A 226 -3.98 -19.07 29.97
N PRO A 227 -3.77 -17.95 29.25
CA PRO A 227 -3.02 -17.92 28.00
C PRO A 227 -1.53 -18.19 28.21
N THR A 228 -0.88 -18.74 27.18
CA THR A 228 0.58 -18.89 27.12
C THR A 228 1.26 -17.62 26.61
N THR A 229 0.56 -16.88 25.76
CA THR A 229 1.08 -15.68 25.11
C THR A 229 0.09 -14.52 25.24
N LEU A 230 0.59 -13.37 25.70
CA LEU A 230 -0.13 -12.11 25.73
C LEU A 230 0.50 -11.13 24.75
N SER A 231 -0.29 -10.47 23.92
CA SER A 231 0.19 -9.37 23.07
C SER A 231 -0.64 -8.11 23.30
N ILE A 232 0.02 -6.99 23.52
CA ILE A 232 -0.63 -5.73 23.88
C ILE A 232 -0.37 -4.68 22.82
N ILE A 233 -1.42 -4.34 22.08
CA ILE A 233 -1.42 -3.31 21.05
C ILE A 233 -1.82 -1.99 21.70
N ASP A 234 -0.84 -1.10 21.82
CA ASP A 234 -1.02 0.26 22.34
C ASP A 234 -0.50 1.26 21.30
N GLU A 235 -1.42 1.98 20.66
CA GLU A 235 -1.14 2.75 19.45
C GLU A 235 -1.14 4.28 19.64
N THR A 236 -1.52 4.87 20.79
CA THR A 236 -1.43 6.34 20.95
C THR A 236 -1.30 6.84 22.39
N GLU A 237 -0.64 8.00 22.55
CA GLU A 237 -0.46 8.72 23.81
C GLU A 237 -1.77 9.19 24.47
N PHE A 238 -2.83 9.38 23.69
CA PHE A 238 -4.07 10.01 24.15
C PHE A 238 -4.93 9.10 25.04
N PHE A 239 -4.64 7.81 25.14
CA PHE A 239 -5.48 6.86 25.91
C PHE A 239 -5.06 6.69 27.38
N LEU A 240 -3.96 7.32 27.82
CA LEU A 240 -3.49 7.28 29.21
C LEU A 240 -4.52 7.78 30.23
N LYS A 241 -5.49 8.59 29.80
CA LYS A 241 -6.55 9.14 30.67
C LYS A 241 -7.85 8.31 30.65
N ASN A 242 -7.90 7.23 29.88
CA ASN A 242 -9.13 6.45 29.73
C ASN A 242 -9.29 5.46 30.90
N GLN A 243 -10.27 5.70 31.77
CA GLN A 243 -10.56 4.82 32.91
C GLN A 243 -10.87 3.38 32.50
N ALA A 244 -11.49 3.14 31.33
CA ALA A 244 -11.79 1.80 30.85
C ALA A 244 -10.49 1.03 30.53
N VAL A 245 -9.51 1.70 29.94
CA VAL A 245 -8.17 1.15 29.68
C VAL A 245 -7.47 0.85 31.00
N MET A 246 -7.46 1.79 31.94
CA MET A 246 -6.84 1.59 33.25
C MET A 246 -7.46 0.41 34.02
N LYS A 247 -8.78 0.22 33.92
CA LYS A 247 -9.47 -0.96 34.50
C LYS A 247 -9.01 -2.28 33.85
N VAL A 248 -8.83 -2.31 32.54
CA VAL A 248 -8.32 -3.51 31.84
C VAL A 248 -6.86 -3.76 32.21
N VAL A 249 -6.02 -2.72 32.25
CA VAL A 249 -4.62 -2.81 32.69
C VAL A 249 -4.56 -3.41 34.11
N ALA A 250 -5.26 -2.81 35.08
CA ALA A 250 -5.32 -3.34 36.45
C ALA A 250 -5.85 -4.78 36.52
N THR A 251 -6.81 -5.14 35.65
CA THR A 251 -7.30 -6.53 35.56
C THR A 251 -6.20 -7.46 35.06
N ILE A 252 -5.46 -7.09 34.01
CA ILE A 252 -4.34 -7.88 33.49
C ILE A 252 -3.30 -8.09 34.58
N GLU A 253 -2.92 -7.04 35.33
CA GLU A 253 -2.00 -7.13 36.47
C GLU A 253 -2.50 -8.10 37.57
N SER A 254 -3.81 -8.15 37.81
CA SER A 254 -4.39 -9.13 38.73
C SER A 254 -4.40 -10.55 38.16
N CYS A 255 -4.58 -10.69 36.85
CA CYS A 255 -4.65 -11.97 36.15
C CYS A 255 -3.27 -12.61 36.01
N THR A 256 -2.20 -11.84 35.84
CA THR A 256 -0.83 -12.40 35.76
C THR A 256 -0.40 -13.14 37.01
N LYS A 257 -0.98 -12.81 38.17
CA LYS A 257 -0.77 -13.57 39.40
C LYS A 257 -1.44 -14.96 39.36
N LYS A 258 -2.44 -15.14 38.49
CA LYS A 258 -3.23 -16.37 38.34
C LYS A 258 -2.88 -17.16 37.08
N TRP A 259 -2.38 -16.51 36.03
CA TRP A 259 -2.03 -17.14 34.76
C TRP A 259 -0.74 -17.95 34.87
N LYS A 260 -0.89 -19.24 35.19
CA LYS A 260 0.22 -20.18 35.37
C LYS A 260 0.92 -20.57 34.07
N ASN A 261 0.30 -20.31 32.92
CA ASN A 261 0.84 -20.69 31.62
C ASN A 261 1.52 -19.53 30.88
N LEU A 262 1.40 -18.29 31.36
CA LEU A 262 1.88 -17.12 30.64
C LEU A 262 3.41 -17.12 30.62
N THR A 263 3.97 -17.40 29.44
CA THR A 263 5.42 -17.49 29.22
C THR A 263 5.94 -16.40 28.30
N ASN A 264 5.09 -15.88 27.42
CA ASN A 264 5.47 -14.90 26.39
C ASN A 264 4.62 -13.63 26.49
N VAL A 265 5.28 -12.47 26.48
CA VAL A 265 4.62 -11.16 26.42
C VAL A 265 5.18 -10.40 25.22
N HIS A 266 4.30 -9.89 24.35
CA HIS A 266 4.70 -9.12 23.17
C HIS A 266 4.09 -7.73 23.16
N PHE A 267 4.92 -6.74 22.83
CA PHE A 267 4.51 -5.39 22.50
C PHE A 267 4.84 -5.16 21.02
N PRO A 268 3.88 -5.16 20.08
CA PRO A 268 4.19 -5.07 18.66
C PRO A 268 4.37 -3.63 18.13
N TYR A 269 3.93 -2.60 18.86
CA TYR A 269 3.99 -1.20 18.40
C TYR A 269 4.84 -0.32 19.32
N THR A 270 5.21 0.88 18.88
CA THR A 270 5.90 1.91 19.66
C THR A 270 5.02 3.12 19.94
N GLY A 271 4.14 2.99 20.93
CA GLY A 271 3.54 4.12 21.64
C GLY A 271 4.42 4.58 22.80
N PRO A 272 4.06 5.70 23.44
CA PRO A 272 4.80 6.27 24.58
C PRO A 272 4.86 5.33 25.77
N LEU A 273 5.86 5.58 26.61
CA LEU A 273 6.32 4.67 27.67
C LEU A 273 5.39 4.53 28.88
N GLY A 274 4.36 5.38 29.04
CA GLY A 274 3.59 5.53 30.27
C GLY A 274 2.87 4.26 30.77
N ILE A 275 1.86 3.77 30.01
CA ILE A 275 1.16 2.52 30.36
C ILE A 275 2.10 1.32 30.26
N ARG A 276 3.10 1.38 29.37
CA ARG A 276 4.02 0.29 29.12
C ARG A 276 4.92 0.00 30.29
N GLY A 277 5.44 1.03 30.97
CA GLY A 277 6.34 0.85 32.10
C GLY A 277 5.66 0.05 33.21
N SER A 278 4.55 0.56 33.74
CA SER A 278 3.79 -0.08 34.82
C SER A 278 3.29 -1.47 34.45
N LEU A 279 2.65 -1.61 33.28
CA LEU A 279 2.14 -2.89 32.84
C LEU A 279 3.27 -3.89 32.57
N CYS A 280 4.39 -3.47 31.98
CA CYS A 280 5.52 -4.34 31.75
C CYS A 280 6.13 -4.84 33.07
N ILE A 281 6.32 -3.95 34.06
CA ILE A 281 6.76 -4.31 35.42
C ILE A 281 5.81 -5.35 36.02
N ALA A 282 4.50 -5.07 36.00
CA ALA A 282 3.50 -5.96 36.58
C ALA A 282 3.37 -7.30 35.85
N LEU A 283 3.53 -7.31 34.53
CA LEU A 283 3.57 -8.54 33.72
C LEU A 283 4.85 -9.35 34.00
N CYS A 284 5.98 -8.69 34.25
CA CYS A 284 7.25 -9.38 34.52
C CYS A 284 7.35 -9.88 35.95
N ALA A 285 6.54 -9.35 36.87
CA ALA A 285 6.31 -9.96 38.18
C ALA A 285 5.59 -11.31 38.10
N CYS A 286 5.09 -11.72 36.93
CA CYS A 286 4.53 -13.05 36.71
C CYS A 286 5.65 -14.11 36.78
N PRO A 287 5.57 -15.11 37.66
CA PRO A 287 6.65 -16.07 37.86
C PRO A 287 6.91 -16.96 36.63
N THR A 288 5.97 -17.06 35.69
CA THR A 288 6.08 -17.96 34.54
C THR A 288 6.58 -17.26 33.27
N VAL A 289 6.65 -15.92 33.26
CA VAL A 289 7.08 -15.16 32.07
C VAL A 289 8.58 -15.37 31.85
N GLN A 290 8.91 -15.85 30.65
CA GLN A 290 10.28 -16.16 30.24
C GLN A 290 10.75 -15.28 29.10
N VAL A 291 9.83 -14.82 28.24
CA VAL A 291 10.15 -14.05 27.05
C VAL A 291 9.33 -12.78 26.99
N VAL A 292 10.02 -11.65 26.86
CA VAL A 292 9.40 -10.35 26.58
C VAL A 292 9.90 -9.86 25.23
N SER A 293 8.99 -9.53 24.32
CA SER A 293 9.31 -8.99 23.00
C SER A 293 8.90 -7.53 22.88
N TRP A 294 9.85 -6.69 22.46
CA TRP A 294 9.73 -5.24 22.45
C TRP A 294 10.19 -4.67 21.11
N PRO A 295 9.47 -3.70 20.50
CA PRO A 295 9.89 -3.05 19.28
C PRO A 295 10.71 -1.80 19.62
N ILE A 296 11.93 -1.68 19.12
CA ILE A 296 12.70 -0.44 19.25
C ILE A 296 12.52 0.36 17.97
N TYR A 297 11.83 1.50 18.11
CA TYR A 297 11.78 2.54 17.08
C TYR A 297 12.27 3.89 17.59
N ASN A 298 12.43 4.07 18.92
CA ASN A 298 12.89 5.32 19.50
C ASN A 298 14.28 5.15 20.13
N ARG A 299 15.10 6.20 20.13
CA ARG A 299 16.50 6.18 20.61
C ARG A 299 16.61 5.99 22.13
N TYR A 300 15.51 6.01 22.86
CA TYR A 300 15.48 5.91 24.31
C TYR A 300 15.15 4.49 24.76
N VAL A 301 16.12 3.84 25.39
CA VAL A 301 15.89 2.65 26.20
C VAL A 301 15.04 3.10 27.38
N ALA A 302 13.81 2.60 27.46
CA ALA A 302 12.93 2.95 28.56
C ALA A 302 13.53 2.44 29.89
N PRO A 303 13.50 3.23 30.99
CA PRO A 303 13.90 2.76 32.32
C PRO A 303 13.24 1.44 32.73
N SER A 304 12.04 1.16 32.20
CA SER A 304 11.32 -0.10 32.39
C SER A 304 12.07 -1.33 31.84
N ILE A 305 12.89 -1.19 30.80
CA ILE A 305 13.71 -2.29 30.27
C ILE A 305 14.81 -2.65 31.27
N VAL A 306 15.39 -1.67 31.95
CA VAL A 306 16.38 -1.93 33.01
C VAL A 306 15.74 -2.70 34.16
N GLN A 307 14.51 -2.36 34.55
CA GLN A 307 13.80 -3.11 35.58
C GLN A 307 13.52 -4.57 35.18
N LEU A 308 13.51 -4.91 33.88
CA LEU A 308 13.33 -6.30 33.43
C LEU A 308 14.46 -7.22 33.89
N SER A 309 15.67 -6.69 34.08
CA SER A 309 16.81 -7.47 34.56
C SER A 309 16.62 -7.98 35.99
N GLN A 310 15.71 -7.39 36.77
CA GLN A 310 15.51 -7.74 38.17
C GLN A 310 14.70 -9.04 38.32
N TYR A 311 14.01 -9.49 37.27
CA TYR A 311 13.10 -10.64 37.37
C TYR A 311 13.82 -11.97 37.14
N PRO A 312 13.92 -12.87 38.13
CA PRO A 312 14.75 -14.09 38.06
C PRO A 312 14.36 -15.05 36.93
N ASN A 313 13.07 -15.13 36.59
CA ASN A 313 12.55 -16.11 35.64
C ASN A 313 12.59 -15.65 34.17
N LEU A 314 12.85 -14.36 33.95
CA LEU A 314 12.99 -13.81 32.61
C LEU A 314 14.28 -14.36 31.99
N LYS A 315 14.14 -15.00 30.83
CA LYS A 315 15.24 -15.62 30.09
C LYS A 315 15.66 -14.80 28.89
N VAL A 316 14.71 -14.15 28.21
CA VAL A 316 14.98 -13.43 26.96
C VAL A 316 14.17 -12.15 26.87
N VAL A 317 14.84 -11.05 26.55
CA VAL A 317 14.24 -9.80 26.09
C VAL A 317 14.51 -9.66 24.59
N LYS A 318 13.52 -10.04 23.78
CA LYS A 318 13.57 -9.95 22.32
C LYS A 318 13.38 -8.51 21.87
N ILE A 319 14.47 -7.87 21.48
CA ILE A 319 14.46 -6.52 20.95
C ILE A 319 14.35 -6.59 19.44
N ARG A 320 13.20 -6.19 18.91
CA ARG A 320 12.94 -6.12 17.47
C ARG A 320 13.39 -4.78 16.94
N VAL A 321 14.40 -4.81 16.08
CA VAL A 321 14.99 -3.62 15.46
C VAL A 321 14.93 -3.76 13.95
N LYS A 322 14.68 -2.66 13.25
CA LYS A 322 14.84 -2.66 11.79
C LYS A 322 16.32 -2.89 11.45
N PRO A 323 16.69 -3.79 10.53
CA PRO A 323 18.08 -4.14 10.24
C PRO A 323 19.00 -2.91 10.06
N GLU A 324 18.51 -1.89 9.34
CA GLU A 324 19.19 -0.63 9.05
C GLU A 324 19.51 0.21 10.30
N SER A 325 18.74 0.04 11.37
CA SER A 325 18.88 0.79 12.63
C SER A 325 19.66 0.02 13.71
N LYS A 326 20.00 -1.26 13.46
CA LYS A 326 20.75 -2.11 14.40
C LYS A 326 22.07 -1.49 14.89
N PRO A 327 22.94 -0.90 14.04
CA PRO A 327 24.21 -0.36 14.51
C PRO A 327 24.01 0.84 15.46
N THR A 328 23.05 1.70 15.13
CA THR A 328 22.71 2.87 15.93
C THR A 328 22.11 2.47 17.28
N HIS A 329 21.19 1.50 17.30
CA HIS A 329 20.56 1.04 18.56
C HIS A 329 21.50 0.20 19.43
N ARG A 330 22.38 -0.61 18.84
CA ARG A 330 23.42 -1.33 19.60
C ARG A 330 24.30 -0.36 20.37
N ARG A 331 24.68 0.78 19.78
CA ARG A 331 25.49 1.80 20.47
C ARG A 331 24.81 2.38 21.71
N PHE A 332 23.48 2.47 21.75
CA PHE A 332 22.76 2.99 22.92
C PHE A 332 22.55 1.97 24.05
N LEU A 333 22.66 0.67 23.76
CA LEU A 333 22.44 -0.41 24.71
C LEU A 333 23.75 -1.10 25.15
N LEU A 334 24.85 -0.87 24.45
CA LEU A 334 26.15 -1.43 24.79
C LEU A 334 26.94 -0.52 25.74
N PRO A 335 27.89 -1.09 26.53
CA PRO A 335 28.67 -0.37 27.54
C PRO A 335 29.49 0.82 27.02
N GLU A 336 29.66 0.92 25.70
CA GLU A 336 30.44 1.97 25.02
C GLU A 336 29.65 3.28 24.81
N SER A 337 28.37 3.31 25.18
CA SER A 337 27.59 4.57 25.19
C SER A 337 28.10 5.51 26.29
N PRO A 338 28.29 6.82 26.00
CA PRO A 338 28.68 7.82 26.99
C PRO A 338 27.59 8.11 28.05
N THR A 339 26.41 7.49 27.95
CA THR A 339 25.35 7.61 28.96
C THR A 339 25.57 6.57 30.08
N PRO A 340 25.90 6.99 31.32
CA PRO A 340 26.30 6.08 32.42
C PRO A 340 25.18 5.19 33.01
N GLU A 341 23.95 5.27 32.50
CA GLU A 341 22.75 4.76 33.19
C GLU A 341 22.34 3.30 32.86
N VAL A 342 22.92 2.64 31.86
CA VAL A 342 22.57 1.25 31.51
C VAL A 342 23.80 0.34 31.55
N LYS A 343 24.29 0.07 32.77
CA LYS A 343 25.40 -0.88 33.04
C LYS A 343 24.92 -2.18 33.71
N ASP A 344 23.65 -2.55 33.56
CA ASP A 344 23.15 -3.80 34.15
C ASP A 344 23.72 -5.01 33.38
N PRO A 345 24.63 -5.81 33.98
CA PRO A 345 25.29 -6.92 33.28
C PRO A 345 24.29 -8.02 32.91
N ARG A 346 23.25 -8.20 33.73
CA ARG A 346 22.23 -9.22 33.51
C ARG A 346 21.30 -8.81 32.39
N LEU A 347 20.94 -7.54 32.28
CA LEU A 347 20.14 -7.08 31.13
C LEU A 347 20.84 -7.41 29.80
N CYS A 348 22.15 -7.15 29.73
CA CYS A 348 22.94 -7.44 28.53
C CYS A 348 22.91 -8.92 28.13
N THR A 349 22.83 -9.85 29.09
CA THR A 349 22.73 -11.29 28.79
C THR A 349 21.32 -11.73 28.39
N LEU A 350 20.29 -11.00 28.82
CA LEU A 350 18.90 -11.28 28.47
C LEU A 350 18.53 -10.77 27.07
N ILE A 351 19.20 -9.72 26.57
CA ILE A 351 18.82 -9.09 25.30
C ILE A 351 19.15 -10.01 24.11
N LEU A 352 18.11 -10.40 23.38
CA LEU A 352 18.21 -11.02 22.06
C LEU A 352 17.75 -10.02 21.00
N TRP A 353 18.67 -9.63 20.12
CA TRP A 353 18.35 -8.75 19.01
C TRP A 353 17.73 -9.56 17.87
N GLU A 354 16.43 -9.37 17.66
CA GLU A 354 15.72 -9.91 16.51
C GLU A 354 15.67 -8.86 15.40
N ASP A 355 15.94 -9.27 14.16
CA ASP A 355 15.55 -8.48 13.01
C ASP A 355 14.03 -8.37 13.04
N THR A 356 13.52 -7.14 13.08
CA THR A 356 12.11 -6.94 12.77
C THR A 356 11.96 -7.38 11.33
N PRO A 357 11.08 -8.35 11.01
CA PRO A 357 10.77 -8.64 9.63
C PRO A 357 10.39 -7.31 8.96
N CYS A 358 11.17 -6.90 7.95
CA CYS A 358 10.85 -5.72 7.15
C CYS A 358 9.48 -5.99 6.56
N SER A 359 8.45 -5.30 7.06
CA SER A 359 7.03 -5.61 6.87
C SER A 359 6.55 -6.85 7.65
N MET A 360 5.36 -6.72 8.26
CA MET A 360 4.57 -7.82 8.83
C MET A 360 4.26 -8.96 7.82
N THR A 361 4.69 -8.84 6.57
CA THR A 361 4.50 -9.84 5.51
C THR A 361 5.57 -10.92 5.46
N SER A 362 6.77 -10.73 6.03
CA SER A 362 7.79 -11.80 5.98
C SER A 362 7.62 -12.78 7.13
N ILE A 363 7.19 -13.99 6.80
CA ILE A 363 7.07 -15.16 7.68
C ILE A 363 8.42 -15.43 8.36
N ASP A 364 8.44 -15.56 9.68
CA ASP A 364 9.64 -15.98 10.42
C ASP A 364 10.09 -17.36 9.92
N ALA A 365 11.35 -17.47 9.49
CA ALA A 365 11.97 -18.76 9.14
C ALA A 365 11.95 -19.76 10.31
N ALA A 366 11.91 -19.26 11.56
CA ALA A 366 11.77 -20.10 12.75
C ALA A 366 10.38 -20.76 12.88
N ASP A 367 9.32 -20.15 12.34
CA ASP A 367 7.99 -20.76 12.25
C ASP A 367 7.89 -21.70 11.04
N LEU A 368 8.62 -21.43 9.95
CA LEU A 368 8.80 -22.42 8.87
C LEU A 368 9.54 -23.68 9.36
N ASP A 369 10.37 -23.58 10.38
CA ASP A 369 11.03 -24.72 11.02
C ASP A 369 10.04 -25.62 11.81
N THR A 370 8.83 -25.14 12.15
CA THR A 370 7.73 -26.04 12.57
C THR A 370 7.10 -26.82 11.43
N PHE A 371 7.37 -26.43 10.17
CA PHE A 371 7.10 -27.25 8.98
C PHE A 371 8.36 -28.00 8.56
N LYS A 372 9.03 -28.68 9.50
CA LYS A 372 9.85 -29.84 9.12
C LYS A 372 8.91 -30.86 8.49
N VAL A 373 8.68 -30.71 7.18
CA VAL A 373 8.26 -31.80 6.32
C VAL A 373 9.29 -32.88 6.59
N VAL A 374 8.93 -33.84 7.45
CA VAL A 374 9.78 -35.01 7.70
C VAL A 374 10.10 -35.54 6.32
N PRO A 375 11.38 -35.59 5.90
CA PRO A 375 11.72 -36.01 4.56
C PRO A 375 11.13 -37.40 4.32
N ARG A 376 10.05 -37.48 3.55
CA ARG A 376 9.52 -38.76 3.11
C ARG A 376 10.53 -39.27 2.10
N ASP A 377 11.28 -40.27 2.53
CA ASP A 377 12.30 -41.00 1.77
C ASP A 377 13.32 -40.10 1.03
N PRO A 378 14.58 -40.00 1.49
CA PRO A 378 15.63 -39.25 0.78
C PRO A 378 15.90 -39.78 -0.65
N SER A 379 15.38 -40.96 -1.01
CA SER A 379 15.45 -41.52 -2.36
C SER A 379 14.42 -40.93 -3.33
N PHE A 380 13.38 -40.24 -2.84
CA PHE A 380 12.33 -39.68 -3.69
C PHE A 380 12.88 -38.61 -4.63
N ARG A 381 12.92 -38.93 -5.93
CA ARG A 381 13.28 -38.00 -7.00
C ARG A 381 12.02 -37.64 -7.79
N PRO A 382 11.44 -36.45 -7.59
CA PRO A 382 10.26 -36.05 -8.33
C PRO A 382 10.57 -36.06 -9.83
N LEU A 383 9.61 -36.57 -10.62
CA LEU A 383 9.65 -36.57 -12.09
C LEU A 383 10.75 -37.46 -12.72
N VAL A 384 11.30 -38.45 -12.01
CA VAL A 384 12.39 -39.30 -12.54
C VAL A 384 12.02 -40.05 -13.84
N SER A 385 10.73 -40.36 -14.03
CA SER A 385 10.21 -41.02 -15.23
C SER A 385 9.86 -40.07 -16.37
N SER A 386 9.95 -38.75 -16.16
CA SER A 386 9.56 -37.75 -17.15
C SER A 386 10.73 -37.36 -18.07
N PRO A 387 10.50 -37.05 -19.36
CA PRO A 387 11.55 -36.54 -20.24
C PRO A 387 12.18 -35.25 -19.71
N GLN A 388 13.50 -35.07 -19.88
CA GLN A 388 14.24 -33.92 -19.34
C GLN A 388 13.66 -32.56 -19.76
N LYS A 389 13.16 -32.44 -21.00
CA LYS A 389 12.51 -31.23 -21.50
C LYS A 389 11.24 -30.87 -20.71
N THR A 390 10.46 -31.87 -20.29
CA THR A 390 9.26 -31.70 -19.48
C THR A 390 9.64 -31.32 -18.05
N VAL A 391 10.65 -32.00 -17.48
CA VAL A 391 11.23 -31.67 -16.17
C VAL A 391 11.72 -30.23 -16.13
N ASP A 392 12.48 -29.81 -17.14
CA ASP A 392 12.98 -28.44 -17.29
C ASP A 392 11.85 -27.42 -17.40
N ARG A 393 10.80 -27.71 -18.18
CA ARG A 393 9.65 -26.82 -18.34
C ARG A 393 8.87 -26.65 -17.03
N ILE A 394 8.65 -27.74 -16.30
CA ILE A 394 7.97 -27.73 -15.00
C ILE A 394 8.79 -26.91 -13.99
N TRP A 395 10.08 -27.25 -13.81
CA TRP A 395 10.94 -26.55 -12.86
C TRP A 395 11.18 -25.10 -13.24
N SER A 396 11.33 -24.78 -14.53
CA SER A 396 11.43 -23.40 -15.00
C SER A 396 10.16 -22.61 -14.66
N ARG A 397 8.96 -23.22 -14.75
CA ARG A 397 7.70 -22.57 -14.38
C ARG A 397 7.55 -22.41 -12.86
N VAL A 398 7.96 -23.41 -12.08
CA VAL A 398 8.01 -23.33 -10.61
C VAL A 398 8.95 -22.21 -10.17
N LEU A 399 10.16 -22.16 -10.71
CA LEU A 399 11.14 -21.12 -10.44
C LEU A 399 10.64 -19.74 -10.86
N PHE A 400 10.00 -19.64 -12.03
CA PHE A 400 9.34 -18.40 -12.45
C PHE A 400 8.35 -17.91 -11.40
N PHE A 401 7.43 -18.76 -10.91
CA PHE A 401 6.49 -18.35 -9.86
C PHE A 401 7.15 -18.07 -8.52
N ALA A 402 8.17 -18.84 -8.12
CA ALA A 402 8.89 -18.64 -6.86
C ALA A 402 9.72 -17.34 -6.86
N MET A 403 10.21 -16.92 -8.02
CA MET A 403 10.98 -15.69 -8.20
C MET A 403 10.06 -14.47 -8.44
N LEU A 404 8.89 -14.69 -9.07
CA LEU A 404 7.83 -13.68 -9.23
C LEU A 404 7.00 -13.44 -7.98
N SER A 405 6.77 -14.43 -7.11
CA SER A 405 5.98 -14.22 -5.89
C SER A 405 6.66 -13.27 -4.90
N LEU A 406 7.95 -13.02 -5.10
CA LEU A 406 8.72 -11.98 -4.42
C LEU A 406 8.49 -10.58 -5.03
N GLU A 407 7.97 -10.51 -6.25
CA GLU A 407 7.49 -9.30 -6.90
C GLU A 407 6.02 -9.11 -6.51
N GLN A 408 5.77 -8.44 -5.40
CA GLN A 408 4.50 -7.73 -5.30
C GLN A 408 4.45 -6.79 -6.51
N HIS A 409 3.38 -6.89 -7.32
CA HIS A 409 3.30 -6.18 -8.59
C HIS A 409 3.64 -4.70 -8.35
N PRO A 410 4.67 -4.13 -9.01
CA PRO A 410 5.21 -2.79 -8.66
C PRO A 410 4.19 -1.65 -8.72
N GLN A 411 3.03 -1.88 -9.32
CA GLN A 411 1.96 -0.90 -9.45
C GLN A 411 1.12 -0.79 -8.15
N ASP A 412 1.04 -1.85 -7.35
CA ASP A 412 0.15 -1.90 -6.18
C ASP A 412 0.86 -1.53 -4.87
N VAL A 413 2.19 -1.60 -4.84
CA VAL A 413 3.00 -1.29 -3.65
C VAL A 413 3.87 -0.07 -3.93
N PRO A 414 3.78 0.99 -3.11
CA PRO A 414 4.65 2.15 -3.24
C PRO A 414 6.12 1.72 -3.32
N PRO A 415 6.92 2.27 -4.26
CA PRO A 415 8.34 1.93 -4.42
C PRO A 415 9.20 2.09 -3.16
N THR A 416 8.69 2.76 -2.12
CA THR A 416 9.42 3.17 -0.93
C THR A 416 9.50 2.10 0.18
N GLU A 417 8.69 1.03 0.15
CA GLU A 417 8.63 0.08 1.28
C GLU A 417 9.34 -1.27 1.06
N LEU A 418 9.72 -1.61 -0.18
CA LEU A 418 10.43 -2.86 -0.48
C LEU A 418 11.93 -2.59 -0.70
N MET A 419 12.76 -3.07 0.23
CA MET A 419 14.22 -3.06 0.11
C MET A 419 14.65 -3.95 -1.07
N ASP A 420 14.85 -3.34 -2.25
CA ASP A 420 15.11 -4.00 -3.53
C ASP A 420 16.29 -4.98 -3.53
N GLU A 421 17.30 -4.73 -2.69
CA GLU A 421 18.44 -5.63 -2.50
C GLU A 421 18.01 -7.03 -2.07
N LYS A 422 16.92 -7.13 -1.29
CA LYS A 422 16.41 -8.41 -0.80
C LYS A 422 15.79 -9.24 -1.92
N ILE A 423 15.20 -8.60 -2.93
CA ILE A 423 14.56 -9.30 -4.04
C ILE A 423 15.62 -10.02 -4.87
N ASN A 424 16.65 -9.30 -5.32
CA ASN A 424 17.75 -9.92 -6.07
C ASN A 424 18.49 -10.95 -5.22
N GLY A 425 18.75 -10.65 -3.93
CA GLY A 425 19.38 -11.59 -3.01
C GLY A 425 18.59 -12.90 -2.84
N ALA A 426 17.26 -12.81 -2.70
CA ALA A 426 16.39 -13.99 -2.60
C ALA A 426 16.37 -14.79 -3.91
N ARG A 427 16.35 -14.12 -5.06
CA ARG A 427 16.41 -14.76 -6.38
C ARG A 427 17.73 -15.51 -6.60
N LEU A 428 18.85 -14.90 -6.21
CA LEU A 428 20.18 -15.50 -6.33
C LEU A 428 20.29 -16.83 -5.57
N ARG A 429 19.60 -16.97 -4.42
CA ARG A 429 19.62 -18.22 -3.65
C ARG A 429 19.12 -19.42 -4.44
N PHE A 430 18.17 -19.24 -5.37
CA PHE A 430 17.71 -20.34 -6.22
C PHE A 430 18.81 -20.85 -7.14
N LEU A 431 19.65 -19.95 -7.68
CA LEU A 431 20.76 -20.34 -8.56
C LEU A 431 21.81 -21.16 -7.81
N LEU A 432 21.92 -20.98 -6.49
CA LEU A 432 22.90 -21.67 -5.63
C LEU A 432 22.44 -23.06 -5.17
N VAL A 433 21.20 -23.48 -5.47
CA VAL A 433 20.66 -24.78 -5.02
C VAL A 433 21.33 -25.94 -5.76
N SER A 434 21.42 -25.87 -7.09
CA SER A 434 22.00 -26.92 -7.94
C SER A 434 22.36 -26.40 -9.33
N ARG A 435 23.14 -27.15 -10.11
CA ARG A 435 23.44 -26.81 -11.52
C ARG A 435 22.18 -26.73 -12.38
N LEU A 436 21.19 -27.60 -12.13
CA LEU A 436 19.91 -27.56 -12.82
C LEU A 436 19.17 -26.26 -12.53
N PHE A 437 19.09 -25.88 -11.26
CA PHE A 437 18.44 -24.64 -10.85
C PHE A 437 19.19 -23.42 -11.38
N CYS A 438 20.53 -23.41 -11.34
CA CYS A 438 21.32 -22.34 -11.94
C CYS A 438 20.95 -22.14 -13.43
N ARG A 439 20.97 -23.22 -14.23
CA ARG A 439 20.63 -23.16 -15.65
C ARG A 439 19.19 -22.68 -15.91
N LEU A 440 18.21 -23.15 -15.12
CA LEU A 440 16.79 -22.84 -15.34
C LEU A 440 16.36 -21.50 -14.73
N ALA A 441 17.00 -21.04 -13.65
CA ALA A 441 16.69 -19.80 -12.95
C ALA A 441 17.42 -18.59 -13.54
N LEU A 442 18.57 -18.78 -14.18
CA LEU A 442 19.37 -17.67 -14.74
C LEU A 442 18.57 -16.79 -15.72
N PRO A 443 17.80 -17.32 -16.69
CA PRO A 443 16.96 -16.49 -17.55
C PRO A 443 15.91 -15.69 -16.78
N HIS A 444 15.37 -16.24 -15.68
CA HIS A 444 14.37 -15.57 -14.84
C HIS A 444 14.97 -14.49 -13.95
N LEU A 445 16.21 -14.68 -13.48
CA LEU A 445 16.96 -13.66 -12.73
C LEU A 445 17.20 -12.42 -13.60
N TYR A 446 17.66 -12.63 -14.84
CA TYR A 446 17.93 -11.55 -15.79
C TYR A 446 16.67 -11.00 -16.47
N ARG A 447 15.50 -11.61 -16.26
CA ARG A 447 14.26 -11.13 -16.87
C ARG A 447 13.83 -9.77 -16.33
N TYR A 448 14.06 -9.54 -15.03
CA TYR A 448 13.60 -8.37 -14.29
C TYR A 448 14.68 -7.79 -13.34
N PRO A 449 15.87 -7.40 -13.84
CA PRO A 449 16.92 -6.79 -13.03
C PRO A 449 16.46 -5.47 -12.39
N ILE A 450 16.69 -5.37 -11.07
CA ILE A 450 16.57 -4.12 -10.30
C ILE A 450 17.99 -3.65 -9.95
N LEU A 451 18.35 -2.42 -10.31
CA LEU A 451 19.70 -1.87 -10.15
C LEU A 451 19.66 -0.67 -9.18
N PRO A 452 19.81 -0.89 -7.86
CA PRO A 452 19.57 0.12 -6.83
C PRO A 452 20.76 1.10 -6.60
N THR A 453 21.91 0.86 -7.24
CA THR A 453 23.08 1.73 -7.09
C THR A 453 23.85 1.84 -8.40
N GLU A 454 24.59 2.93 -8.55
CA GLU A 454 25.48 3.15 -9.70
C GLU A 454 26.60 2.11 -9.78
N ALA A 455 27.09 1.63 -8.64
CA ALA A 455 28.08 0.55 -8.59
C ALA A 455 27.51 -0.77 -9.17
N ILE A 456 26.27 -1.12 -8.80
CA ILE A 456 25.58 -2.29 -9.35
C ILE A 456 25.28 -2.10 -10.85
N LEU A 457 24.89 -0.90 -11.27
CA LEU A 457 24.71 -0.55 -12.68
C LEU A 457 25.99 -0.79 -13.49
N GLY A 458 27.15 -0.35 -12.98
CA GLY A 458 28.45 -0.58 -13.59
C GLY A 458 28.83 -2.07 -13.64
N ALA A 459 28.66 -2.81 -12.54
CA ALA A 459 28.94 -4.25 -12.48
C ALA A 459 28.03 -5.05 -13.43
N PHE A 460 26.76 -4.67 -13.53
CA PHE A 460 25.81 -5.26 -14.45
C PHE A 460 26.18 -4.98 -15.90
N THR A 461 26.60 -3.75 -16.21
CA THR A 461 27.12 -3.38 -17.53
C THR A 461 28.31 -4.24 -17.93
N SER A 462 29.29 -4.38 -17.05
CA SER A 462 30.46 -5.24 -17.28
C SER A 462 30.06 -6.70 -17.53
N SER A 463 29.07 -7.19 -16.79
CA SER A 463 28.53 -8.55 -16.97
C SER A 463 27.87 -8.73 -18.35
N LEU A 464 27.12 -7.75 -18.84
CA LEU A 464 26.52 -7.80 -20.19
C LEU A 464 27.55 -7.64 -21.31
N VAL A 465 28.64 -6.92 -21.06
CA VAL A 465 29.76 -6.84 -22.00
C VAL A 465 30.47 -8.19 -22.10
N GLN A 466 30.72 -8.84 -20.96
CA GLN A 466 31.37 -10.15 -20.89
C GLN A 466 30.48 -11.27 -21.43
N TYR A 467 29.16 -11.21 -21.18
CA TYR A 467 28.19 -12.23 -21.55
C TYR A 467 26.97 -11.60 -22.28
N PRO A 468 27.12 -11.22 -23.56
CA PRO A 468 26.07 -10.52 -24.30
C PRO A 468 24.72 -11.25 -24.39
N THR A 469 24.74 -12.59 -24.37
CA THR A 469 23.52 -13.43 -24.43
C THR A 469 22.61 -13.25 -23.22
N LEU A 470 23.13 -12.78 -22.07
CA LEU A 470 22.30 -12.45 -20.91
C LEU A 470 21.35 -11.29 -21.21
N GLY A 471 21.76 -10.38 -22.11
CA GLY A 471 20.93 -9.27 -22.58
C GLY A 471 19.67 -9.72 -23.32
N ASP A 472 19.69 -10.91 -23.94
CA ASP A 472 18.54 -11.47 -24.65
C ASP A 472 17.41 -11.91 -23.70
N HIS A 473 17.73 -12.14 -22.43
CA HIS A 473 16.77 -12.52 -21.38
C HIS A 473 16.10 -11.32 -20.72
N ILE A 474 16.72 -10.13 -20.80
CA ILE A 474 16.19 -8.91 -20.16
C ILE A 474 14.89 -8.52 -20.84
N ARG A 475 13.83 -8.38 -20.03
CA ARG A 475 12.51 -7.94 -20.46
C ARG A 475 12.19 -6.63 -19.76
N ASP A 476 12.39 -6.53 -18.46
CA ASP A 476 12.19 -5.27 -17.76
C ASP A 476 13.43 -4.85 -17.00
N LEU A 477 13.77 -3.58 -17.10
CA LEU A 477 14.93 -2.99 -16.43
C LEU A 477 14.45 -1.87 -15.52
N ASP A 478 14.64 -2.05 -14.21
CA ASP A 478 14.33 -1.06 -13.19
C ASP A 478 15.62 -0.51 -12.60
N ILE A 479 15.87 0.78 -12.84
CA ILE A 479 17.08 1.46 -12.39
C ILE A 479 16.67 2.42 -11.29
N ARG A 480 17.19 2.20 -10.09
CA ARG A 480 16.92 3.04 -8.93
C ARG A 480 18.22 3.60 -8.42
N ILE A 481 18.54 4.87 -8.66
CA ILE A 481 19.84 5.40 -8.21
C ILE A 481 19.60 6.18 -6.93
N GLU A 482 20.19 5.75 -5.81
CA GLU A 482 20.12 6.51 -4.55
C GLU A 482 20.76 7.90 -4.68
N GLU A 483 20.10 8.92 -4.13
CA GLU A 483 20.53 10.32 -4.20
C GLU A 483 21.94 10.58 -3.67
N ASN A 484 22.40 9.80 -2.68
CA ASN A 484 23.71 9.99 -2.04
C ASN A 484 24.89 9.75 -2.97
N ALA A 485 24.70 8.94 -4.02
CA ALA A 485 25.76 8.66 -4.98
C ALA A 485 26.15 9.90 -5.80
N ARG A 486 25.24 10.86 -5.97
CA ARG A 486 25.44 12.03 -6.85
C ARG A 486 26.48 13.03 -6.36
N TYR A 487 26.80 13.03 -5.07
CA TYR A 487 27.82 13.92 -4.52
C TYR A 487 29.27 13.42 -4.75
N SER A 488 29.42 12.21 -5.30
CA SER A 488 30.74 11.73 -5.73
C SER A 488 31.08 12.36 -7.09
N HIS A 489 31.78 13.50 -7.07
CA HIS A 489 32.23 14.22 -8.28
C HIS A 489 33.13 13.40 -9.23
N ASN A 490 33.55 12.19 -8.84
CA ASN A 490 34.47 11.35 -9.60
C ASN A 490 33.84 10.05 -10.14
N ALA A 491 32.54 9.79 -9.90
CA ALA A 491 31.92 8.60 -10.46
C ALA A 491 31.72 8.77 -11.99
N PRO A 492 32.14 7.80 -12.83
CA PRO A 492 31.86 7.83 -14.25
C PRO A 492 30.34 7.94 -14.42
N SER A 493 29.88 8.89 -15.24
CA SER A 493 28.47 9.20 -15.35
C SER A 493 27.66 7.93 -15.66
N GLY A 494 26.75 7.54 -14.76
CA GLY A 494 25.87 6.37 -14.95
C GLY A 494 25.13 6.31 -16.30
N THR A 495 25.07 7.42 -17.03
CA THR A 495 24.60 7.52 -18.43
C THR A 495 25.37 6.61 -19.40
N GLU A 496 26.70 6.49 -19.28
CA GLU A 496 27.51 5.66 -20.18
C GLU A 496 27.23 4.16 -19.95
N SER A 497 27.13 3.76 -18.68
CA SER A 497 26.76 2.38 -18.30
C SER A 497 25.37 2.04 -18.82
N LEU A 498 24.41 2.96 -18.64
CA LEU A 498 23.07 2.80 -19.18
C LEU A 498 23.07 2.65 -20.71
N ALA A 499 23.76 3.52 -21.44
CA ALA A 499 23.88 3.43 -22.90
C ALA A 499 24.35 2.05 -23.35
N ARG A 500 25.38 1.50 -22.69
CA ARG A 500 25.91 0.16 -22.98
C ARG A 500 24.90 -0.95 -22.67
N ILE A 501 24.14 -0.84 -21.59
CA ILE A 501 23.08 -1.81 -21.26
C ILE A 501 22.01 -1.78 -22.36
N LEU A 502 21.50 -0.60 -22.74
CA LEU A 502 20.43 -0.47 -23.73
C LEU A 502 20.83 -1.04 -25.11
N LEU A 503 22.10 -0.92 -25.50
CA LEU A 503 22.62 -1.54 -26.73
C LEU A 503 22.60 -3.08 -26.70
N LYS A 504 22.62 -3.68 -25.49
CA LYS A 504 22.67 -5.12 -25.27
C LYS A 504 21.31 -5.74 -24.92
N THR A 505 20.22 -4.97 -24.88
CA THR A 505 18.89 -5.45 -24.48
C THR A 505 17.84 -5.33 -25.60
N PRO A 506 17.96 -6.10 -26.71
CA PRO A 506 17.05 -5.98 -27.86
C PRO A 506 15.60 -6.34 -27.57
N ASN A 507 15.37 -7.14 -26.53
CA ASN A 507 14.04 -7.64 -26.17
C ASN A 507 13.42 -6.88 -24.99
N LEU A 508 13.94 -5.70 -24.66
CA LEU A 508 13.45 -4.89 -23.55
C LEU A 508 12.00 -4.48 -23.79
N THR A 509 11.09 -4.93 -22.93
CA THR A 509 9.67 -4.59 -22.92
C THR A 509 9.33 -3.42 -21.99
N ARG A 510 10.14 -3.17 -20.95
CA ARG A 510 9.88 -2.11 -19.99
C ARG A 510 11.16 -1.51 -19.44
N LEU A 511 11.21 -0.19 -19.36
CA LEU A 511 12.34 0.56 -18.82
C LEU A 511 11.83 1.60 -17.82
N ILE A 512 12.22 1.43 -16.55
CA ILE A 512 11.82 2.29 -15.43
C ILE A 512 13.08 2.90 -14.82
N GLY A 513 13.08 4.23 -14.66
CA GLY A 513 14.10 4.97 -13.95
C GLY A 513 13.51 5.66 -12.74
N THR A 514 14.06 5.46 -11.55
CA THR A 514 13.62 6.22 -10.37
C THR A 514 14.83 6.65 -9.55
N ILE A 515 14.72 7.81 -8.92
CA ILE A 515 15.70 8.26 -7.93
C ILE A 515 14.87 8.52 -6.68
N PRO A 516 14.81 7.54 -5.76
CA PRO A 516 14.10 7.74 -4.51
C PRO A 516 14.80 8.87 -3.75
N ARG A 517 14.08 9.96 -3.47
CA ARG A 517 14.55 10.99 -2.55
C ARG A 517 14.43 10.46 -1.12
N ARG A 518 15.37 10.87 -0.25
CA ARG A 518 15.38 10.45 1.16
C ARG A 518 14.15 10.94 1.94
N ASN A 519 13.59 12.08 1.54
CA ASN A 519 12.37 12.60 2.13
C ASN A 519 11.18 11.94 1.43
N LEU A 520 10.32 11.26 2.19
CA LEU A 520 9.07 10.65 1.70
C LEU A 520 8.14 11.64 0.95
N TRP A 521 8.41 12.93 1.09
CA TRP A 521 7.60 14.06 0.64
C TRP A 521 8.06 14.66 -0.68
N ASP A 522 9.34 14.48 -1.00
CA ASP A 522 9.94 15.05 -2.19
C ASP A 522 9.87 13.96 -3.27
N GLY A 523 9.02 14.12 -4.29
CA GLY A 523 8.80 13.09 -5.33
C GLY A 523 10.08 12.52 -5.96
N THR A 524 9.96 11.40 -6.68
CA THR A 524 11.13 10.76 -7.29
C THR A 524 11.78 11.64 -8.34
N GLU A 525 13.11 11.80 -8.26
CA GLU A 525 13.82 12.43 -9.36
C GLU A 525 13.96 11.44 -10.53
N PRO A 526 13.81 11.91 -11.77
CA PRO A 526 14.07 11.08 -12.94
C PRO A 526 15.57 10.91 -13.23
N ILE A 527 15.93 9.78 -13.84
CA ILE A 527 17.29 9.52 -14.34
C ILE A 527 17.50 10.26 -15.66
N SER A 528 18.60 10.99 -15.81
CA SER A 528 18.91 11.71 -17.06
C SER A 528 19.40 10.74 -18.14
N ILE A 529 18.87 10.83 -19.34
CA ILE A 529 19.42 10.19 -20.54
C ILE A 529 19.64 11.23 -21.64
N GLY A 530 20.69 11.05 -22.44
CA GLY A 530 20.89 11.88 -23.61
C GLY A 530 20.02 11.44 -24.79
N TRP A 531 19.99 12.28 -25.81
CA TRP A 531 19.24 12.01 -27.05
C TRP A 531 19.82 10.82 -27.84
N ALA A 532 21.13 10.61 -27.79
CA ALA A 532 21.80 9.50 -28.46
C ALA A 532 21.42 8.15 -27.85
N GLU A 533 21.29 8.10 -26.53
CA GLU A 533 20.83 6.92 -25.78
C GLU A 533 19.37 6.61 -26.07
N LEU A 534 18.50 7.63 -26.10
CA LEU A 534 17.10 7.46 -26.51
C LEU A 534 17.00 6.94 -27.95
N SER A 535 17.83 7.45 -28.85
CA SER A 535 17.88 6.98 -30.24
C SER A 535 18.37 5.54 -30.34
N SER A 536 19.37 5.16 -29.55
CA SER A 536 19.85 3.79 -29.47
C SER A 536 18.78 2.84 -28.95
N LEU A 537 18.02 3.28 -27.93
CA LEU A 537 16.90 2.54 -27.37
C LEU A 537 15.78 2.34 -28.40
N ALA A 538 15.41 3.40 -29.12
CA ALA A 538 14.38 3.35 -30.15
C ALA A 538 14.75 2.35 -31.25
N ASN A 539 15.97 2.42 -31.76
CA ASN A 539 16.47 1.51 -32.78
C ASN A 539 16.56 0.06 -32.31
N ARG A 540 17.00 -0.17 -31.06
CA ARG A 540 17.32 -1.50 -30.58
C ARG A 540 16.12 -2.25 -30.01
N ALA A 541 15.27 -1.55 -29.27
CA ALA A 541 14.13 -2.13 -28.55
C ALA A 541 12.79 -1.46 -28.90
N GLY A 542 12.72 -0.48 -29.80
CA GLY A 542 11.45 0.22 -30.09
C GLY A 542 10.31 -0.67 -30.59
N ARG A 543 10.63 -1.85 -31.15
CA ARG A 543 9.67 -2.88 -31.56
C ARG A 543 9.17 -3.78 -30.42
N THR A 544 9.84 -3.78 -29.27
CA THR A 544 9.54 -4.64 -28.11
C THR A 544 9.17 -3.83 -26.88
N LEU A 545 9.68 -2.59 -26.76
CA LEU A 545 9.48 -1.70 -25.64
C LEU A 545 8.03 -1.22 -25.58
N HIS A 546 7.34 -1.56 -24.50
CA HIS A 546 5.96 -1.18 -24.21
C HIS A 546 5.85 -0.03 -23.22
N GLU A 547 6.79 0.11 -22.30
CA GLU A 547 6.76 1.13 -21.25
C GLU A 547 8.13 1.78 -21.05
N PHE A 548 8.14 3.11 -21.03
CA PHE A 548 9.31 3.93 -20.74
C PHE A 548 8.92 5.05 -19.77
N THR A 549 9.42 4.98 -18.53
CA THR A 549 9.04 5.96 -17.50
C THR A 549 10.18 6.32 -16.54
N GLY A 550 10.07 7.51 -15.95
CA GLY A 550 10.97 7.99 -14.91
C GLY A 550 12.38 8.39 -15.39
N PHE A 551 12.49 8.74 -16.67
CA PHE A 551 13.68 9.35 -17.23
C PHE A 551 13.44 10.80 -17.60
N THR A 552 14.51 11.58 -17.53
CA THR A 552 14.58 12.94 -18.04
C THR A 552 15.46 12.95 -19.27
N ILE A 553 14.99 13.59 -20.33
CA ILE A 553 15.76 13.72 -21.56
C ILE A 553 16.54 15.02 -21.49
N SER A 554 17.86 14.90 -21.57
CA SER A 554 18.80 16.02 -21.53
C SER A 554 19.50 16.18 -22.87
N SER A 555 19.66 17.42 -23.33
CA SER A 555 20.60 17.74 -24.40
C SER A 555 22.03 17.82 -23.84
N ALA A 556 23.02 17.47 -24.67
CA ALA A 556 24.42 17.67 -24.30
C ALA A 556 24.66 19.18 -24.10
N ARG A 557 25.37 19.55 -23.02
CA ARG A 557 25.55 20.95 -22.58
C ARG A 557 26.25 21.86 -23.59
N THR A 558 26.85 21.31 -24.63
CA THR A 558 27.82 22.04 -25.44
C THR A 558 27.21 22.83 -26.60
N GLU A 559 26.07 22.43 -27.20
CA GLU A 559 25.41 23.21 -28.26
C GLU A 559 23.89 22.93 -28.37
N PRO A 560 23.05 23.94 -28.70
CA PRO A 560 21.62 23.77 -28.96
C PRO A 560 21.39 22.99 -30.27
N THR A 561 21.58 21.67 -30.19
CA THR A 561 21.29 20.78 -31.31
C THR A 561 19.79 20.65 -31.47
N LEU A 562 19.30 21.03 -32.66
CA LEU A 562 17.91 20.83 -33.03
C LEU A 562 17.58 19.34 -33.06
N LEU A 563 16.77 18.88 -32.11
CA LEU A 563 16.40 17.47 -31.99
C LEU A 563 15.41 17.07 -33.07
N SER A 564 15.62 15.90 -33.68
CA SER A 564 14.77 15.38 -34.75
C SER A 564 13.69 14.45 -34.18
N PRO A 565 12.39 14.80 -34.28
CA PRO A 565 11.30 13.94 -33.78
C PRO A 565 11.20 12.56 -34.47
N VAL A 566 11.93 12.34 -35.57
CA VAL A 566 11.94 11.10 -36.34
C VAL A 566 12.30 9.87 -35.48
N VAL A 567 13.08 10.03 -34.41
CA VAL A 567 13.42 8.93 -33.49
C VAL A 567 12.18 8.21 -32.94
N PHE A 568 11.06 8.92 -32.82
CA PHE A 568 9.84 8.37 -32.28
C PHE A 568 9.11 7.40 -33.22
N ASN A 569 9.51 7.38 -34.50
CA ASN A 569 8.97 6.43 -35.47
C ASN A 569 9.39 4.98 -35.18
N ASP A 570 10.53 4.78 -34.51
CA ASP A 570 11.07 3.44 -34.25
C ASP A 570 10.38 2.76 -33.05
N PHE A 571 9.66 3.52 -32.22
CA PHE A 571 8.89 3.02 -31.07
C PHE A 571 7.52 2.46 -31.48
N HIS A 572 7.52 1.39 -32.28
CA HIS A 572 6.30 0.76 -32.77
C HIS A 572 5.45 0.08 -31.70
N ALA A 573 6.07 -0.42 -30.63
CA ALA A 573 5.37 -1.19 -29.59
C ALA A 573 5.10 -0.38 -28.31
N LEU A 574 5.56 0.87 -28.25
CA LEU A 574 5.51 1.67 -27.03
C LEU A 574 4.07 2.12 -26.76
N ARG A 575 3.56 1.72 -25.60
CA ARG A 575 2.19 2.00 -25.13
C ARG A 575 2.14 3.03 -24.01
N SER A 576 3.19 3.13 -23.20
CA SER A 576 3.30 4.06 -22.08
C SER A 576 4.61 4.84 -22.17
N PHE A 577 4.51 6.16 -22.17
CA PHE A 577 5.65 7.05 -22.28
C PHE A 577 5.56 8.23 -21.32
N THR A 578 6.56 8.37 -20.45
CA THR A 578 6.72 9.55 -19.58
C THR A 578 7.85 10.43 -20.10
N TRP A 579 7.54 11.70 -20.33
CA TRP A 579 8.47 12.72 -20.78
C TRP A 579 8.72 13.76 -19.68
N LYS A 580 9.98 13.86 -19.24
CA LYS A 580 10.45 14.90 -18.33
C LYS A 580 11.69 15.58 -18.91
N THR A 581 11.84 16.87 -18.67
CA THR A 581 13.02 17.65 -19.10
C THR A 581 13.70 18.26 -17.88
N ARG A 582 15.02 18.38 -17.91
CA ARG A 582 15.79 19.03 -16.86
C ARG A 582 15.82 20.52 -17.22
N TYR A 583 15.25 21.37 -16.37
CA TYR A 583 15.24 22.84 -16.45
C TYR A 583 14.22 23.46 -17.42
N SER A 584 13.46 24.43 -16.91
CA SER A 584 12.43 25.23 -17.61
C SER A 584 13.00 26.36 -18.49
N GLY A 585 14.20 26.18 -19.04
CA GLY A 585 14.83 27.18 -19.90
C GLY A 585 15.25 26.56 -21.23
N ASN A 586 14.45 26.74 -22.28
CA ASN A 586 14.78 26.72 -23.72
C ASN A 586 15.81 25.70 -24.30
N LEU A 587 16.14 24.60 -23.62
CA LEU A 587 17.27 23.74 -24.01
C LEU A 587 16.91 22.64 -25.03
N LEU A 588 15.62 22.35 -25.23
CA LEU A 588 15.18 21.34 -26.21
C LEU A 588 14.41 22.00 -27.34
N ASN A 589 15.15 22.51 -28.31
CA ASN A 589 14.57 22.98 -29.57
C ASN A 589 14.40 21.78 -30.50
N PHE A 590 13.14 21.41 -30.76
CA PHE A 590 12.84 20.44 -31.79
C PHE A 590 12.82 21.10 -33.16
N LYS A 591 13.30 20.40 -34.19
CA LYS A 591 12.98 20.77 -35.57
C LYS A 591 11.47 20.73 -35.74
N ALA A 592 10.93 21.57 -36.63
CA ALA A 592 9.53 21.49 -37.02
C ALA A 592 9.18 20.04 -37.39
N VAL A 593 8.04 19.54 -36.90
CA VAL A 593 7.59 18.17 -37.16
C VAL A 593 7.35 18.03 -38.66
N ASP A 594 8.17 17.20 -39.31
CA ASP A 594 8.03 16.89 -40.73
C ASP A 594 6.93 15.85 -40.96
N GLN A 595 6.50 15.69 -42.22
CA GLN A 595 5.50 14.66 -42.58
C GLN A 595 5.95 13.24 -42.19
N ARG A 596 7.26 12.98 -42.11
CA ARG A 596 7.80 11.67 -41.74
C ARG A 596 7.58 11.35 -40.27
N SER A 597 7.62 12.36 -39.40
CA SER A 597 7.37 12.23 -37.96
C SER A 597 5.88 12.14 -37.62
N ALA A 598 4.99 12.27 -38.61
CA ALA A 598 3.55 12.14 -38.39
C ALA A 598 3.14 10.71 -37.97
N GLY A 599 3.96 9.69 -38.28
CA GLY A 599 3.72 8.29 -37.90
C GLY A 599 4.35 7.86 -36.58
N ALA A 600 4.87 8.80 -35.78
CA ALA A 600 5.49 8.51 -34.50
C ALA A 600 4.52 7.82 -33.54
N PHE A 601 5.03 6.86 -32.75
CA PHE A 601 4.27 6.24 -31.66
C PHE A 601 2.90 5.65 -32.06
N PRO A 602 2.82 4.73 -33.04
CA PRO A 602 1.54 4.22 -33.53
C PRO A 602 0.72 3.48 -32.45
N ALA A 603 1.39 2.88 -31.46
CA ALA A 603 0.76 2.10 -30.39
C ALA A 603 0.66 2.85 -29.04
N LEU A 604 0.99 4.14 -28.98
CA LEU A 604 1.03 4.87 -27.71
C LEU A 604 -0.36 5.13 -27.16
N GLU A 605 -0.64 4.55 -25.99
CA GLU A 605 -1.94 4.60 -25.30
C GLU A 605 -1.91 5.60 -24.14
N PHE A 606 -0.78 5.73 -23.44
CA PHE A 606 -0.57 6.61 -22.28
C PHE A 606 0.65 7.51 -22.45
N LEU A 607 0.43 8.82 -22.26
CA LEU A 607 1.45 9.86 -22.36
C LEU A 607 1.43 10.71 -21.08
N ASP A 608 2.54 10.74 -20.35
CA ASP A 608 2.73 11.59 -19.16
C ASP A 608 3.78 12.66 -19.46
N ILE A 609 3.38 13.94 -19.45
CA ILE A 609 4.26 15.06 -19.81
C ILE A 609 4.42 15.98 -18.61
N GLN A 610 5.67 16.26 -18.28
CA GLN A 610 6.05 17.18 -17.22
C GLN A 610 6.80 18.42 -17.74
N SER A 611 6.77 18.69 -19.05
CA SER A 611 7.47 19.80 -19.70
C SER A 611 6.57 20.46 -20.75
N PRO A 612 6.33 21.79 -20.67
CA PRO A 612 5.45 22.49 -21.62
C PRO A 612 5.95 22.44 -23.06
N GLU A 613 7.26 22.48 -23.28
CA GLU A 613 7.89 22.49 -24.60
C GLU A 613 7.54 21.23 -25.39
N ALA A 614 7.50 20.08 -24.71
CA ALA A 614 7.15 18.80 -25.30
C ALA A 614 5.69 18.75 -25.78
N LEU A 615 4.77 19.49 -25.14
CA LEU A 615 3.36 19.52 -25.51
C LEU A 615 3.17 20.00 -26.95
N THR A 616 3.93 20.99 -27.38
CA THR A 616 3.84 21.53 -28.76
C THR A 616 4.26 20.48 -29.79
N VAL A 617 5.29 19.68 -29.48
CA VAL A 617 5.77 18.61 -30.36
C VAL A 617 4.74 17.48 -30.46
N PHE A 618 4.22 17.02 -29.33
CA PHE A 618 3.21 15.94 -29.31
C PHE A 618 1.86 16.38 -29.88
N ALA A 619 1.51 17.66 -29.80
CA ALA A 619 0.31 18.20 -30.46
C ALA A 619 0.40 18.14 -32.00
N GLN A 620 1.61 18.18 -32.57
CA GLN A 620 1.83 18.11 -34.02
C GLN A 620 1.93 16.67 -34.56
N MET A 621 2.16 15.68 -33.69
CA MET A 621 2.22 14.27 -34.08
C MET A 621 0.84 13.64 -34.20
N ARG A 622 0.68 12.60 -35.05
CA ARG A 622 -0.54 11.80 -35.05
C ARG A 622 -0.37 10.66 -34.05
N LEU A 623 -1.07 10.78 -32.93
CA LEU A 623 -1.13 9.74 -31.90
C LEU A 623 -2.50 9.04 -32.01
N PRO A 624 -2.67 8.04 -32.90
CA PRO A 624 -3.98 7.44 -33.16
C PRO A 624 -4.50 6.61 -31.98
N SER A 625 -3.59 6.01 -31.21
CA SER A 625 -3.90 5.12 -30.09
C SER A 625 -3.97 5.82 -28.74
N LEU A 626 -3.70 7.13 -28.68
CA LEU A 626 -3.66 7.87 -27.42
C LEU A 626 -5.05 7.87 -26.78
N ARG A 627 -5.14 7.38 -25.53
CA ARG A 627 -6.37 7.35 -24.73
C ARG A 627 -6.18 7.92 -23.33
N ARG A 628 -4.94 7.94 -22.84
CA ARG A 628 -4.60 8.35 -21.49
C ARG A 628 -3.55 9.45 -21.54
N LEU A 629 -3.80 10.56 -20.87
CA LEU A 629 -2.91 11.73 -20.84
C LEU A 629 -2.71 12.19 -19.40
N ALA A 630 -1.47 12.41 -18.98
CA ALA A 630 -1.13 13.02 -17.71
C ALA A 630 -0.30 14.29 -17.92
N LEU A 631 -0.68 15.37 -17.24
CA LEU A 631 -0.07 16.69 -17.33
C LEU A 631 0.28 17.15 -15.91
N ASN A 632 1.53 16.92 -15.52
CA ASN A 632 2.00 17.05 -14.13
C ASN A 632 2.92 18.27 -13.92
N ASN A 633 2.71 19.38 -14.64
CA ASN A 633 3.51 20.60 -14.52
C ASN A 633 2.63 21.83 -14.32
N ASP A 634 3.07 22.77 -13.48
CA ASP A 634 2.38 24.00 -13.13
C ASP A 634 2.51 25.13 -14.17
N GLY A 635 3.16 24.87 -15.30
CA GLY A 635 3.21 25.80 -16.43
C GLY A 635 1.82 26.06 -17.02
N ASP A 636 1.65 27.22 -17.66
CA ASP A 636 0.45 27.50 -18.45
C ASP A 636 0.46 26.61 -19.69
N TRP A 637 -0.52 25.73 -19.78
CA TRP A 637 -0.69 24.87 -20.94
C TRP A 637 -1.54 25.60 -21.97
N ASP A 638 -1.08 25.73 -23.20
CA ASP A 638 -1.76 26.42 -24.29
C ASP A 638 -2.91 25.61 -24.94
N GLY A 639 -3.31 24.50 -24.30
CA GLY A 639 -4.35 23.59 -24.75
C GLY A 639 -4.10 22.90 -26.11
N LYS A 640 -2.95 23.10 -26.78
CA LYS A 640 -2.74 22.58 -28.15
C LYS A 640 -2.88 21.06 -28.22
N ILE A 641 -2.32 20.35 -27.24
CA ILE A 641 -2.39 18.88 -27.19
C ILE A 641 -3.84 18.40 -27.01
N MET A 642 -4.64 19.12 -26.22
CA MET A 642 -6.05 18.79 -26.00
C MET A 642 -6.89 19.08 -27.24
N ARG A 643 -6.62 20.17 -27.96
CA ARG A 643 -7.29 20.43 -29.25
C ARG A 643 -6.94 19.37 -30.29
N ALA A 644 -5.70 18.88 -30.30
CA ALA A 644 -5.23 17.87 -31.25
C ALA A 644 -5.76 16.46 -30.94
N HIS A 645 -5.79 16.06 -29.65
CA HIS A 645 -6.05 14.67 -29.26
C HIS A 645 -7.17 14.48 -28.24
N GLY A 646 -7.71 15.54 -27.64
CA GLY A 646 -8.67 15.50 -26.53
C GLY A 646 -9.92 14.69 -26.82
N SER A 647 -10.40 14.68 -28.07
CA SER A 647 -11.54 13.86 -28.49
C SER A 647 -11.32 12.35 -28.36
N LYS A 648 -10.07 11.88 -28.22
CA LYS A 648 -9.73 10.46 -28.02
C LYS A 648 -9.43 10.14 -26.56
N ILE A 649 -9.29 11.14 -25.69
CA ILE A 649 -8.83 10.94 -24.32
C ILE A 649 -9.98 10.41 -23.46
N GLU A 650 -9.75 9.23 -22.89
CA GLU A 650 -10.64 8.54 -21.95
C GLU A 650 -10.17 8.74 -20.50
N PHE A 651 -8.87 8.83 -20.26
CA PHE A 651 -8.27 9.10 -18.95
C PHE A 651 -7.44 10.37 -19.00
N LEU A 652 -7.74 11.34 -18.15
CA LEU A 652 -6.98 12.57 -18.04
C LEU A 652 -6.49 12.76 -16.61
N GLN A 653 -5.19 12.99 -16.44
CA GLN A 653 -4.59 13.39 -15.17
C GLN A 653 -4.05 14.82 -15.28
N VAL A 654 -4.44 15.69 -14.36
CA VAL A 654 -4.07 17.11 -14.38
C VAL A 654 -3.84 17.67 -12.98
N CYS A 655 -2.91 18.61 -12.85
CA CYS A 655 -2.78 19.43 -11.65
C CYS A 655 -3.77 20.61 -11.61
N ARG A 656 -4.14 21.15 -12.79
CA ARG A 656 -5.04 22.30 -12.96
C ARG A 656 -6.25 21.96 -13.81
N MET A 657 -7.40 22.56 -13.49
CA MET A 657 -8.71 22.23 -14.08
C MET A 657 -9.17 23.20 -15.18
N THR A 658 -8.46 24.29 -15.36
CA THR A 658 -8.68 25.26 -16.44
C THR A 658 -7.43 25.37 -17.31
N ILE A 659 -7.63 25.37 -18.63
CA ILE A 659 -6.56 25.53 -19.63
C ILE A 659 -6.99 26.66 -20.56
N ASP A 660 -6.23 27.76 -20.62
CA ASP A 660 -6.55 28.98 -21.40
C ASP A 660 -7.99 29.53 -21.18
N GLY A 661 -8.52 29.42 -19.95
CA GLY A 661 -9.90 29.81 -19.65
C GLY A 661 -10.98 28.93 -20.28
N GLN A 662 -10.62 27.85 -20.99
CA GLN A 662 -11.54 26.84 -21.46
C GLN A 662 -11.63 25.68 -20.47
N SER A 663 -12.85 25.19 -20.31
CA SER A 663 -13.15 24.00 -19.51
C SER A 663 -12.58 22.74 -20.18
N ILE A 664 -11.77 21.97 -19.45
CA ILE A 664 -11.18 20.69 -19.92
C ILE A 664 -12.25 19.71 -20.43
N PHE A 665 -13.45 19.83 -19.89
CA PHE A 665 -14.59 18.98 -20.23
C PHE A 665 -15.06 19.20 -21.68
N LYS A 666 -14.88 20.40 -22.24
CA LYS A 666 -15.19 20.67 -23.66
C LYS A 666 -14.14 20.09 -24.61
N LEU A 667 -12.88 20.11 -24.19
CA LEU A 667 -11.77 19.63 -25.01
C LEU A 667 -11.69 18.11 -25.04
N CYS A 668 -12.19 17.43 -24.00
CA CYS A 668 -12.13 15.99 -23.83
C CYS A 668 -13.52 15.34 -23.64
N PRO A 669 -14.43 15.42 -24.64
CA PRO A 669 -15.82 14.98 -24.48
C PRO A 669 -16.01 13.47 -24.22
N ASN A 670 -15.01 12.64 -24.52
CA ASN A 670 -15.01 11.20 -24.32
C ASN A 670 -14.31 10.76 -23.02
N MET A 671 -13.93 11.71 -22.16
CA MET A 671 -13.23 11.42 -20.91
C MET A 671 -14.14 10.63 -19.95
N THR A 672 -13.70 9.43 -19.57
CA THR A 672 -14.42 8.56 -18.62
C THR A 672 -13.85 8.63 -17.22
N THR A 673 -12.56 8.96 -17.08
CA THR A 673 -11.85 9.08 -15.82
C THR A 673 -11.03 10.38 -15.76
N LEU A 674 -11.24 11.17 -14.73
CA LEU A 674 -10.45 12.36 -14.42
C LEU A 674 -9.64 12.12 -13.14
N CYS A 675 -8.32 12.14 -13.21
CA CYS A 675 -7.43 12.16 -12.06
C CYS A 675 -6.97 13.59 -11.79
N TRP A 676 -7.31 14.14 -10.64
CA TRP A 676 -6.92 15.48 -10.25
C TRP A 676 -5.89 15.41 -9.13
N GLN A 677 -4.73 16.02 -9.37
CA GLN A 677 -3.58 16.05 -8.46
C GLN A 677 -3.32 17.48 -7.98
N PRO A 678 -3.93 17.94 -6.88
CA PRO A 678 -3.68 19.28 -6.36
C PRO A 678 -2.23 19.43 -5.87
N GLU A 679 -1.46 20.30 -6.53
CA GLU A 679 -0.08 20.65 -6.15
C GLU A 679 -0.04 21.23 -4.72
N THR A 680 -1.00 22.12 -4.39
CA THR A 680 -1.24 22.61 -3.03
C THR A 680 -2.73 22.92 -2.84
N VAL A 681 -3.34 22.51 -1.72
CA VAL A 681 -4.77 22.83 -1.44
C VAL A 681 -5.01 24.33 -1.24
N TYR A 682 -3.95 25.11 -1.06
CA TYR A 682 -4.06 26.52 -0.77
C TYR A 682 -4.38 27.40 -1.98
N LYS A 683 -4.19 26.93 -3.22
CA LYS A 683 -4.21 27.83 -4.38
C LYS A 683 -5.48 27.83 -5.22
N GLN A 684 -6.34 26.82 -5.19
CA GLN A 684 -7.74 26.86 -5.67
C GLN A 684 -8.32 25.44 -5.61
N ILE A 685 -9.49 25.29 -4.99
CA ILE A 685 -10.33 24.10 -5.21
C ILE A 685 -10.88 24.24 -6.63
N PRO A 686 -10.86 23.18 -7.45
CA PRO A 686 -11.56 23.19 -8.71
C PRO A 686 -13.03 23.43 -8.43
N ASP A 687 -13.58 24.43 -9.07
CA ASP A 687 -15.01 24.56 -9.14
C ASP A 687 -15.51 23.44 -10.07
N PHE A 688 -16.13 22.40 -9.49
CA PHE A 688 -16.86 21.35 -10.22
C PHE A 688 -18.33 21.71 -10.40
N GLY A 689 -18.77 22.87 -9.90
CA GLY A 689 -20.13 23.35 -10.04
C GLY A 689 -20.40 24.03 -11.38
N CYS A 690 -21.65 24.45 -11.57
CA CYS A 690 -22.12 25.21 -12.74
C CYS A 690 -21.46 26.60 -12.89
N GLY A 691 -20.50 26.96 -12.03
CA GLY A 691 -19.70 28.18 -12.20
C GLY A 691 -18.56 27.99 -13.20
N ALA A 692 -17.89 26.83 -13.15
CA ALA A 692 -16.83 26.46 -14.09
C ALA A 692 -17.35 25.72 -15.33
N LEU A 693 -18.45 24.98 -15.18
CA LEU A 693 -19.19 24.44 -16.30
C LEU A 693 -20.20 25.50 -16.72
N GLU A 694 -20.20 25.90 -18.00
CA GLU A 694 -21.28 26.77 -18.51
C GLU A 694 -22.64 26.17 -18.12
N LYS A 695 -23.61 27.02 -17.74
CA LYS A 695 -24.88 26.61 -17.12
C LYS A 695 -25.70 25.55 -17.87
N ASP A 696 -25.34 25.26 -19.12
CA ASP A 696 -26.02 24.29 -20.00
C ASP A 696 -25.09 23.17 -20.49
N PHE A 697 -23.90 23.02 -19.90
CA PHE A 697 -22.93 22.02 -20.30
C PHE A 697 -23.08 20.71 -19.50
N GLU A 698 -23.23 19.61 -20.23
CA GLU A 698 -23.38 18.25 -19.68
C GLU A 698 -22.22 17.36 -20.17
N HIS A 699 -21.46 16.77 -19.25
CA HIS A 699 -20.40 15.82 -19.59
C HIS A 699 -20.88 14.36 -19.49
N LYS A 700 -21.39 13.84 -20.62
CA LYS A 700 -22.07 12.53 -20.70
C LYS A 700 -21.19 11.31 -20.47
N SER A 701 -19.86 11.45 -20.53
CA SER A 701 -18.95 10.30 -20.51
C SER A 701 -18.23 10.09 -19.18
N LEU A 702 -18.18 11.10 -18.29
CA LEU A 702 -17.32 11.06 -17.10
C LEU A 702 -17.96 10.18 -16.03
N THR A 703 -17.32 9.04 -15.75
CA THR A 703 -17.82 8.04 -14.79
C THR A 703 -17.06 8.02 -13.47
N LYS A 704 -15.80 8.46 -13.48
CA LYS A 704 -14.91 8.35 -12.32
C LYS A 704 -14.06 9.61 -12.14
N ILE A 705 -13.98 10.10 -10.92
CA ILE A 705 -13.02 11.13 -10.49
C ILE A 705 -12.04 10.49 -9.51
N ILE A 706 -10.73 10.73 -9.67
CA ILE A 706 -9.68 10.29 -8.75
C ILE A 706 -9.05 11.54 -8.15
N LEU A 707 -9.09 11.66 -6.83
CA LEU A 707 -8.53 12.77 -6.05
C LEU A 707 -7.19 12.33 -5.48
N ASP A 708 -6.20 12.25 -6.36
CA ASP A 708 -4.89 11.70 -6.03
C ASP A 708 -4.03 12.79 -5.38
N ARG A 709 -3.72 12.63 -4.10
CA ARG A 709 -2.96 13.60 -3.31
C ARG A 709 -1.88 12.88 -2.53
N ASP A 710 -0.69 13.45 -2.52
CA ASP A 710 0.45 12.88 -1.81
C ASP A 710 0.37 13.01 -0.27
N TYR A 711 -0.64 13.70 0.27
CA TYR A 711 -0.67 14.08 1.69
C TYR A 711 -2.00 13.78 2.41
N PRO A 712 -1.98 12.96 3.48
CA PRO A 712 -3.17 12.58 4.24
C PRO A 712 -3.59 13.58 5.33
N ILE A 713 -2.82 14.64 5.57
CA ILE A 713 -3.10 15.59 6.65
C ILE A 713 -4.16 16.59 6.19
N MET A 714 -5.35 16.49 6.77
CA MET A 714 -6.36 17.55 6.70
C MET A 714 -6.20 18.46 7.91
N ASN A 715 -5.94 19.74 7.66
CA ASN A 715 -6.25 20.77 8.65
C ASN A 715 -7.73 21.20 8.50
N LYS A 716 -8.28 21.96 9.46
CA LYS A 716 -9.68 22.43 9.41
C LYS A 716 -10.05 23.18 8.12
N ARG A 717 -9.11 23.96 7.56
CA ARG A 717 -9.34 24.69 6.31
C ARG A 717 -9.45 23.73 5.12
N ASP A 718 -8.68 22.64 5.13
CA ASP A 718 -8.83 21.57 4.14
C ASP A 718 -10.21 20.92 4.26
N GLU A 719 -10.74 20.72 5.47
CA GLU A 719 -12.07 20.14 5.69
C GLU A 719 -13.17 20.96 5.01
N GLU A 720 -13.16 22.29 5.19
CA GLU A 720 -14.10 23.22 4.53
C GLU A 720 -13.96 23.15 3.00
N ASN A 721 -12.73 23.12 2.50
CA ASN A 721 -12.44 23.05 1.07
C ASN A 721 -12.93 21.74 0.44
N TRP A 722 -12.67 20.60 1.09
CA TRP A 722 -13.15 19.29 0.63
C TRP A 722 -14.67 19.21 0.73
N HIS A 723 -15.27 19.73 1.80
CA HIS A 723 -16.72 19.77 1.92
C HIS A 723 -17.35 20.60 0.80
N ALA A 724 -16.78 21.77 0.49
CA ALA A 724 -17.21 22.60 -0.65
C ALA A 724 -17.07 21.84 -1.97
N LEU A 725 -15.93 21.16 -2.19
CA LEU A 725 -15.69 20.34 -3.38
C LEU A 725 -16.77 19.27 -3.56
N PHE A 726 -16.97 18.40 -2.57
CA PHE A 726 -17.95 17.31 -2.67
C PHE A 726 -19.38 17.82 -2.78
N SER A 727 -19.68 18.95 -2.14
CA SER A 727 -20.99 19.59 -2.23
C SER A 727 -21.24 20.20 -3.61
N ALA A 728 -20.20 20.71 -4.27
CA ALA A 728 -20.27 21.34 -5.59
C ALA A 728 -20.38 20.35 -6.76
N ILE A 729 -20.20 19.05 -6.54
CA ILE A 729 -20.40 18.04 -7.59
C ILE A 729 -21.89 18.01 -7.99
N ASP A 730 -22.19 18.57 -9.16
CA ASP A 730 -23.55 18.67 -9.68
C ASP A 730 -23.88 17.49 -10.60
N VAL A 731 -24.81 16.63 -10.17
CA VAL A 731 -25.19 15.40 -10.88
C VAL A 731 -25.80 15.68 -12.26
N PRO A 732 -26.66 16.71 -12.47
CA PRO A 732 -27.13 17.11 -13.79
C PRO A 732 -26.01 17.45 -14.78
N CYS A 733 -24.94 18.13 -14.34
CA CYS A 733 -23.79 18.43 -15.19
C CYS A 733 -22.91 17.19 -15.46
N LEU A 734 -22.86 16.23 -14.54
CA LEU A 734 -22.06 15.00 -14.63
C LEU A 734 -22.93 13.73 -14.50
N PRO A 735 -23.91 13.51 -15.39
CA PRO A 735 -24.95 12.49 -15.18
C PRO A 735 -24.45 11.05 -15.29
N ALA A 736 -23.25 10.85 -15.84
CA ALA A 736 -22.58 9.56 -15.91
C ALA A 736 -21.68 9.27 -14.70
N LEU A 737 -21.46 10.23 -13.80
CA LEU A 737 -20.54 10.06 -12.66
C LEU A 737 -21.10 9.01 -11.69
N ARG A 738 -20.29 8.00 -11.38
CA ARG A 738 -20.64 6.90 -10.46
C ARG A 738 -19.64 6.71 -9.34
N GLU A 739 -18.39 7.15 -9.52
CA GLU A 739 -17.32 6.89 -8.57
C GLU A 739 -16.44 8.12 -8.32
N VAL A 740 -16.12 8.38 -7.06
CA VAL A 740 -15.07 9.29 -6.62
C VAL A 740 -14.05 8.51 -5.79
N CYS A 741 -12.88 8.26 -6.36
CA CYS A 741 -11.78 7.57 -5.71
C CYS A 741 -10.88 8.56 -4.97
N VAL A 742 -10.59 8.28 -3.71
CA VAL A 742 -9.68 9.06 -2.88
C VAL A 742 -8.61 8.11 -2.34
N PRO A 743 -7.45 7.97 -3.02
CA PRO A 743 -6.48 6.91 -2.72
C PRO A 743 -5.98 6.89 -1.26
N TRP A 744 -5.93 8.05 -0.63
CA TRP A 744 -5.44 8.24 0.74
C TRP A 744 -6.56 8.17 1.79
N CYS A 745 -7.83 8.00 1.37
CA CYS A 745 -8.91 7.68 2.28
C CYS A 745 -8.63 6.34 2.95
N THR A 746 -8.73 6.31 4.28
CA THR A 746 -8.71 5.06 5.04
C THR A 746 -10.06 4.92 5.71
N TRP A 747 -10.82 3.91 5.30
CA TRP A 747 -12.12 3.65 5.91
C TRP A 747 -11.99 3.27 7.39
N PRO A 748 -12.63 4.02 8.30
CA PRO A 748 -12.65 3.64 9.71
C PRO A 748 -13.38 2.31 9.90
N THR A 749 -12.80 1.43 10.71
CA THR A 749 -13.38 0.11 10.99
C THR A 749 -14.15 0.07 12.30
N VAL A 750 -14.00 1.09 13.15
CA VAL A 750 -14.61 1.18 14.48
C VAL A 750 -15.76 2.17 14.46
N GLU A 751 -16.89 1.85 15.11
CA GLU A 751 -18.14 2.64 15.08
C GLU A 751 -17.96 4.12 15.46
N ARG A 752 -17.13 4.41 16.45
CA ARG A 752 -16.85 5.78 16.87
C ARG A 752 -16.05 6.55 15.82
N ASP A 753 -15.02 5.91 15.25
CA ASP A 753 -14.18 6.53 14.24
C ASP A 753 -14.99 6.77 12.97
N ILE A 754 -15.94 5.87 12.66
CA ILE A 754 -16.97 6.07 11.63
C ILE A 754 -17.76 7.35 11.90
N LYS A 755 -18.30 7.55 13.12
CA LYS A 755 -19.07 8.76 13.49
C LYS A 755 -18.26 10.06 13.43
N LYS A 756 -16.94 9.98 13.56
CA LYS A 756 -16.04 11.15 13.53
C LYS A 756 -15.40 11.39 12.17
N SER A 757 -15.50 10.42 11.27
CA SER A 757 -14.76 10.45 10.02
C SER A 757 -15.47 11.34 9.02
N LEU A 758 -14.80 12.41 8.60
CA LEU A 758 -15.27 13.26 7.52
C LEU A 758 -15.42 12.49 6.21
N TRP A 759 -14.58 11.48 5.98
CA TRP A 759 -14.69 10.58 4.84
C TRP A 759 -16.01 9.85 4.79
N VAL A 760 -16.48 9.35 5.94
CA VAL A 760 -17.78 8.69 6.02
C VAL A 760 -18.89 9.70 5.70
N ASN A 761 -18.82 10.90 6.27
CA ASN A 761 -19.82 11.93 6.00
C ASN A 761 -19.88 12.30 4.51
N TRP A 762 -18.73 12.54 3.86
CA TRP A 762 -18.71 12.84 2.42
C TRP A 762 -19.10 11.65 1.55
N ALA A 763 -18.71 10.43 1.93
CA ALA A 763 -19.16 9.23 1.25
C ALA A 763 -20.67 9.04 1.34
N GLU A 764 -21.30 9.34 2.48
CA GLU A 764 -22.76 9.32 2.63
C GLU A 764 -23.43 10.41 1.78
N VAL A 765 -22.90 11.64 1.76
CA VAL A 765 -23.41 12.74 0.90
C VAL A 765 -23.32 12.38 -0.59
N LEU A 766 -22.21 11.78 -1.03
CA LEU A 766 -22.08 11.32 -2.41
C LEU A 766 -23.03 10.16 -2.72
N LEU A 767 -23.21 9.23 -1.77
CA LEU A 767 -24.08 8.07 -1.95
C LEU A 767 -25.55 8.47 -2.07
N GLU A 768 -26.00 9.50 -1.34
CA GLU A 768 -27.34 10.11 -1.50
C GLU A 768 -27.57 10.66 -2.92
N ARG A 769 -26.50 11.04 -3.61
CA ARG A 769 -26.49 11.47 -5.01
C ARG A 769 -26.26 10.33 -6.00
N GLY A 770 -26.19 9.08 -5.54
CA GLY A 770 -25.91 7.90 -6.37
C GLY A 770 -24.44 7.74 -6.78
N ILE A 771 -23.51 8.44 -6.12
CA ILE A 771 -22.08 8.41 -6.41
C ILE A 771 -21.36 7.66 -5.28
N LYS A 772 -20.54 6.67 -5.62
CA LYS A 772 -19.76 5.89 -4.65
C LYS A 772 -18.44 6.56 -4.37
N MET A 773 -18.02 6.57 -3.10
CA MET A 773 -16.67 6.97 -2.72
C MET A 773 -15.81 5.73 -2.44
N THR A 774 -14.61 5.66 -3.03
CA THR A 774 -13.70 4.51 -2.93
C THR A 774 -12.31 4.91 -2.42
N ASP A 775 -11.58 3.98 -1.81
CA ASP A 775 -10.16 4.15 -1.44
C ASP A 775 -9.21 3.68 -2.57
N ARG A 776 -7.88 3.70 -2.33
CA ARG A 776 -6.88 3.25 -3.32
C ARG A 776 -7.09 1.82 -3.80
N ALA A 777 -7.64 0.94 -2.96
CA ALA A 777 -7.91 -0.44 -3.31
C ALA A 777 -9.24 -0.60 -4.08
N GLY A 778 -9.91 0.51 -4.42
CA GLY A 778 -11.25 0.51 -5.00
C GLY A 778 -12.32 0.07 -4.01
N LYS A 779 -12.01 0.01 -2.72
CA LYS A 779 -12.99 -0.40 -1.71
C LYS A 779 -13.93 0.76 -1.44
N GLU A 780 -15.22 0.53 -1.65
CA GLU A 780 -16.27 1.49 -1.38
C GLU A 780 -16.60 1.58 0.12
N TRP A 781 -17.08 2.75 0.55
CA TRP A 781 -17.79 2.86 1.81
C TRP A 781 -19.11 2.08 1.71
N ALA A 782 -19.24 1.03 2.51
CA ALA A 782 -20.50 0.33 2.70
C ALA A 782 -21.16 0.85 3.99
N PRO A 783 -22.30 1.57 3.88
CA PRO A 783 -23.06 1.96 5.06
C PRO A 783 -23.35 0.74 5.92
N ARG A 784 -22.97 0.79 7.20
CA ARG A 784 -23.30 -0.30 8.12
C ARG A 784 -24.80 -0.28 8.35
N LEU A 785 -25.39 -1.47 8.50
CA LEU A 785 -26.77 -1.64 8.93
C LEU A 785 -26.99 -0.79 10.18
N LYS A 786 -27.66 0.35 10.02
CA LYS A 786 -28.20 1.11 11.14
C LYS A 786 -29.25 0.17 11.72
N THR A 787 -29.04 -0.34 12.93
CA THR A 787 -30.09 -1.07 13.63
C THR A 787 -31.30 -0.15 13.63
N SER A 788 -32.33 -0.48 12.84
CA SER A 788 -33.58 0.26 12.90
C SER A 788 -33.98 0.20 14.36
N ARG A 789 -34.01 1.36 15.05
CA ARG A 789 -34.60 1.42 16.38
C ARG A 789 -36.07 1.05 16.19
N ARG A 790 -36.38 -0.23 16.41
CA ARG A 790 -37.75 -0.70 16.60
C ARG A 790 -38.16 -0.37 18.02
#